data_AF-A0A5J6V878-F1
#
_entry.id   AF-A0A5J6V878-F1
#
_cell.length_a   1.000
_cell.length_b   1.000
_cell.length_c   1.000
_cell.angle_alpha   90.00
_cell.angle_beta   90.00
_cell.angle_gamma   90.00
#
_symmetry.space_group_name_H-M   'P 1'
#
loop_
_entity.id
_entity.type
_entity.pdbx_description
1 polymer ?
#
loop_
_entity_poly.entity_id
_entity_poly.type
_entity_poly.pdbx_seq_one_letter_code
_entity_poly.pdbx_strand_id
1 'polypeptide(L)'
;MTTPSRGSAELRELVRAHGADLHRLAAMLTGAEVLATSLTARTLAHHDPVSPVSPDRVKTDLVRNYLRSAPRRQEGVRATDGDAGDVLRHLRPRARAAAALQLVEGWDAEPTARAVGVSRSKVATLVPSVPGLDFALVAVADQHALAGQELEEAVLGATPDSGLAPTRWRGRGPLIAAVLAVALAVGLVQAEDRGDEGGQGAGAEHPETLTTTGHTDLTEAGWLLDEDGDPPRSVNGVHLRETVTLDKGRRDTLVSLPTAPEFAFAAFGVLWCDMPPTEDDHLKVPAGTLRVDGVEITLPCAGREGSPPVTQVVALPPSGQGMLELSGDMPGDGVATLGVYQETESHLIPMPRGDLTEGPPVDDGAVELDLSEGGPGMHHNWRAVQSFSVGHGSTIRVWAGRTGGIAVNVDGVPATDDGDVAAVMALLEAQLEEPSDAAQVMMPEPRDYADWSTQQADVRDGRWLVPAPDAVRTFTLPSQLTPGAGERRTVTVEVVTENVDDHLQVVVTDALPAAVDTAPVVALATPDAPLFVTGHRMVGQWEVPADGHVRELTLDDSGPLPEETVILAVREPDPTGWSSWGEGRLSRGGEAVPFWPQRALAGALLELRRPEFAQLPPGPGPLTVAVPAAVGHPATSILAYTPVPYEEFDFSAAVVPADIWPAGSPPTDPHSQSHMVGYETVTTIGPQDLQDGQVTVSVEPGGEVAVQATTEGKGRIRFLVDGQPADGLWASDGWWSSWTVQPVTSVVSVAHFLTPRSTIELTVVVEDYEDFSLQVQTGDPSWLSP
;
A
#
# COMPACT_ATOMS: atom_id res chain seq x y z
N MET A 1 -58.78 33.68 -5.82
CA MET A 1 -58.95 33.74 -7.28
C MET A 1 -58.65 35.16 -7.73
N THR A 2 -57.39 35.42 -8.08
CA THR A 2 -56.94 36.68 -8.66
C THR A 2 -57.11 36.59 -10.17
N THR A 3 -57.83 37.54 -10.76
CA THR A 3 -57.99 37.65 -12.21
C THR A 3 -56.62 37.98 -12.82
N PRO A 4 -56.08 37.17 -13.76
CA PRO A 4 -54.81 37.48 -14.40
C PRO A 4 -54.89 38.81 -15.15
N SER A 5 -53.83 39.63 -15.05
CA SER A 5 -53.76 40.93 -15.73
C SER A 5 -53.90 40.73 -17.25
N ARG A 6 -54.56 41.68 -17.93
CA ARG A 6 -54.86 41.58 -19.37
C ARG A 6 -53.62 41.28 -20.24
N GLY A 7 -52.44 41.79 -19.85
CA GLY A 7 -51.17 41.52 -20.53
C GLY A 7 -50.64 40.09 -20.37
N SER A 8 -50.98 39.37 -19.30
CA SER A 8 -50.57 37.97 -19.09
C SER A 8 -51.39 36.97 -19.93
N ALA A 9 -52.65 37.31 -20.24
CA ALA A 9 -53.49 36.50 -21.12
C ALA A 9 -53.07 36.64 -22.59
N GLU A 10 -52.70 37.85 -22.98
CA GLU A 10 -52.28 38.19 -24.35
C GLU A 10 -50.87 37.65 -24.68
N LEU A 11 -49.91 37.70 -23.74
CA LEU A 11 -48.60 37.04 -23.90
C LEU A 11 -48.72 35.51 -23.99
N ARG A 12 -49.65 34.93 -23.22
CA ARG A 12 -49.94 33.49 -23.26
C ARG A 12 -50.42 33.04 -24.65
N GLU A 13 -51.21 33.85 -25.35
CA GLU A 13 -51.61 33.56 -26.74
C GLU A 13 -50.42 33.58 -27.70
N LEU A 14 -49.48 34.53 -27.55
CA LEU A 14 -48.24 34.55 -28.33
C LEU A 14 -47.33 33.34 -28.07
N VAL A 15 -47.21 32.91 -26.82
CA VAL A 15 -46.44 31.71 -26.45
C VAL A 15 -47.08 30.46 -27.06
N ARG A 16 -48.41 30.35 -27.07
CA ARG A 16 -49.09 29.23 -27.73
C ARG A 16 -48.94 29.24 -29.25
N ALA A 17 -48.95 30.41 -29.86
CA ALA A 17 -48.88 30.56 -31.31
C ALA A 17 -47.45 30.34 -31.87
N HIS A 18 -46.41 30.73 -31.12
CA HIS A 18 -45.04 30.77 -31.65
C HIS A 18 -43.98 30.18 -30.71
N GLY A 19 -44.32 29.87 -29.45
CA GLY A 19 -43.36 29.50 -28.42
C GLY A 19 -42.56 28.26 -28.77
N ALA A 20 -43.20 27.18 -29.21
CA ALA A 20 -42.52 25.91 -29.46
C ALA A 20 -41.45 26.03 -30.55
N ASP A 21 -41.80 26.62 -31.70
CA ASP A 21 -40.87 26.83 -32.82
C ASP A 21 -39.74 27.80 -32.46
N LEU A 22 -40.04 28.84 -31.67
CA LEU A 22 -39.04 29.82 -31.25
C LEU A 22 -38.08 29.26 -30.19
N HIS A 23 -38.60 28.47 -29.26
CA HIS A 23 -37.81 27.85 -28.21
C HIS A 23 -36.90 26.78 -28.77
N ARG A 24 -37.40 25.98 -29.73
CA ARG A 24 -36.58 25.04 -30.50
C ARG A 24 -35.43 25.73 -31.24
N LEU A 25 -35.70 26.85 -31.91
CA LEU A 25 -34.63 27.65 -32.53
C LEU A 25 -33.68 28.24 -31.49
N ALA A 26 -34.19 28.72 -30.35
CA ALA A 26 -33.37 29.26 -29.26
C ALA A 26 -32.45 28.20 -28.63
N ALA A 27 -32.94 26.96 -28.49
CA ALA A 27 -32.17 25.82 -28.02
C ALA A 27 -31.00 25.52 -28.96
N MET A 28 -31.24 25.46 -30.29
CA MET A 28 -30.17 25.30 -31.28
C MET A 28 -29.09 26.39 -31.17
N LEU A 29 -29.49 27.64 -30.94
CA LEU A 29 -28.57 28.78 -30.87
C LEU A 29 -27.76 28.81 -29.56
N THR A 30 -28.38 28.45 -28.44
CA THR A 30 -27.80 28.64 -27.11
C THR A 30 -27.17 27.38 -26.53
N GLY A 31 -27.64 26.19 -26.93
CA GLY A 31 -27.20 24.90 -26.40
C GLY A 31 -27.56 24.70 -24.92
N ALA A 32 -28.58 25.39 -24.41
CA ALA A 32 -29.02 25.27 -23.01
C ALA A 32 -30.48 25.72 -22.84
N GLU A 33 -31.27 24.94 -22.12
CA GLU A 33 -32.70 25.17 -21.88
C GLU A 33 -32.98 26.54 -21.21
N VAL A 34 -32.25 26.89 -20.14
CA VAL A 34 -32.47 28.14 -19.39
C VAL A 34 -32.21 29.39 -20.25
N LEU A 35 -31.17 29.34 -21.10
CA LEU A 35 -30.83 30.42 -22.01
C LEU A 35 -31.82 30.50 -23.18
N ALA A 36 -32.26 29.36 -23.69
CA ALA A 36 -33.30 29.27 -24.72
C ALA A 36 -34.63 29.87 -24.23
N THR A 37 -35.03 29.53 -23.00
CA THR A 37 -36.22 30.06 -22.33
C THR A 37 -36.13 31.57 -22.15
N SER A 38 -35.01 32.05 -21.61
CA SER A 38 -34.78 33.49 -21.39
C SER A 38 -34.77 34.30 -22.69
N LEU A 39 -34.19 33.74 -23.76
CA LEU A 39 -34.13 34.36 -25.08
C LEU A 39 -35.51 34.39 -25.75
N THR A 40 -36.29 33.32 -25.61
CA THR A 40 -37.66 33.20 -26.14
C THR A 40 -38.59 34.17 -25.42
N ALA A 41 -38.57 34.20 -24.08
CA ALA A 41 -39.34 35.12 -23.26
C ALA A 41 -39.03 36.59 -23.60
N ARG A 42 -37.74 36.94 -23.68
CA ARG A 42 -37.32 38.29 -24.07
C ARG A 42 -37.81 38.65 -25.46
N THR A 43 -37.77 37.72 -26.41
CA THR A 43 -38.19 38.01 -27.79
C THR A 43 -39.70 38.23 -27.86
N LEU A 44 -40.50 37.36 -27.25
CA LEU A 44 -41.95 37.47 -27.24
C LEU A 44 -42.44 38.71 -26.45
N ALA A 45 -41.77 39.10 -25.37
CA ALA A 45 -42.10 40.28 -24.58
C ALA A 45 -41.97 41.62 -25.34
N HIS A 46 -41.24 41.65 -26.46
CA HIS A 46 -41.08 42.85 -27.30
C HIS A 46 -42.11 42.95 -28.43
N HIS A 47 -43.00 41.96 -28.59
CA HIS A 47 -44.05 41.96 -29.60
C HIS A 47 -45.41 42.35 -28.99
N ASP A 48 -46.13 43.23 -29.69
CA ASP A 48 -47.49 43.61 -29.33
C ASP A 48 -48.46 42.45 -29.67
N PRO A 49 -49.14 41.87 -28.66
CA PRO A 49 -50.03 40.72 -28.86
C PRO A 49 -51.26 41.02 -29.72
N VAL A 50 -51.59 42.30 -29.96
CA VAL A 50 -52.74 42.72 -30.77
C VAL A 50 -52.40 42.85 -32.26
N SER A 51 -51.11 42.88 -32.61
CA SER A 51 -50.64 43.03 -33.99
C SER A 51 -50.27 41.67 -34.60
N PRO A 52 -50.78 41.29 -35.79
CA PRO A 52 -50.37 40.03 -36.44
C PRO A 52 -48.88 40.08 -36.78
N VAL A 53 -48.08 39.22 -36.15
CA VAL A 53 -46.63 39.09 -36.41
C VAL A 53 -46.39 37.85 -37.26
N SER A 54 -45.64 38.01 -38.36
CA SER A 54 -45.22 36.87 -39.19
C SER A 54 -44.22 35.99 -38.42
N PRO A 55 -44.32 34.64 -38.48
CA PRO A 55 -43.37 33.72 -37.85
C PRO A 55 -41.90 34.03 -38.18
N ASP A 56 -41.61 34.36 -39.44
CA ASP A 56 -40.25 34.70 -39.90
C ASP A 56 -39.71 35.98 -39.26
N ARG A 57 -40.61 36.93 -38.96
CA ARG A 57 -40.25 38.18 -38.28
C ARG A 57 -39.85 37.91 -36.83
N VAL A 58 -40.59 37.05 -36.12
CA VAL A 58 -40.26 36.70 -34.73
C VAL A 58 -38.96 35.88 -34.66
N LYS A 59 -38.76 34.91 -35.58
CA LYS A 59 -37.49 34.16 -35.71
C LYS A 59 -36.30 35.09 -36.01
N THR A 60 -36.49 36.07 -36.88
CA THR A 60 -35.47 37.09 -37.18
C THR A 60 -35.09 37.90 -35.93
N ASP A 61 -36.09 38.35 -35.17
CA ASP A 61 -35.85 39.14 -33.97
C ASP A 61 -35.22 38.31 -32.83
N LEU A 62 -35.54 37.01 -32.74
CA LEU A 62 -34.88 36.05 -31.85
C LEU A 62 -33.39 35.91 -32.16
N VAL A 63 -33.03 35.70 -33.43
CA VAL A 63 -31.62 35.60 -33.87
C VAL A 63 -30.87 36.90 -33.57
N ARG A 64 -31.49 38.06 -33.79
CA ARG A 64 -30.88 39.35 -33.46
C ARG A 64 -30.67 39.53 -31.96
N ASN A 65 -31.62 39.10 -31.14
CA ASN A 65 -31.48 39.14 -29.69
C ASN A 65 -30.36 38.23 -29.21
N TYR A 66 -30.27 37.02 -29.75
CA TYR A 66 -29.17 36.08 -29.49
C TYR A 66 -27.80 36.70 -29.83
N LEU A 67 -27.64 37.26 -31.02
CA LEU A 67 -26.37 37.83 -31.45
C LEU A 67 -25.95 39.07 -30.65
N ARG A 68 -26.90 39.79 -30.02
CA ARG A 68 -26.61 40.91 -29.12
C ARG A 68 -26.17 40.44 -27.73
N SER A 69 -26.71 39.32 -27.24
CA SER A 69 -26.38 38.75 -25.93
C SER A 69 -25.23 37.77 -25.95
N ALA A 70 -24.84 37.25 -27.12
CA ALA A 70 -23.77 36.26 -27.23
C ALA A 70 -22.40 36.87 -26.88
N PRO A 71 -21.52 36.12 -26.18
CA PRO A 71 -20.19 36.58 -25.80
C PRO A 71 -19.33 36.90 -27.03
N ARG A 72 -18.61 38.03 -27.00
CA ARG A 72 -17.69 38.45 -28.07
C ARG A 72 -16.38 37.66 -28.00
N ARG A 73 -16.35 36.45 -28.56
CA ARG A 73 -15.07 35.70 -28.76
C ARG A 73 -14.23 36.39 -29.86
N GLN A 74 -12.93 36.56 -29.63
CA GLN A 74 -11.98 37.08 -30.62
C GLN A 74 -11.79 36.08 -31.78
N GLU A 75 -11.45 36.63 -32.95
CA GLU A 75 -11.31 35.92 -34.21
C GLU A 75 -10.07 35.01 -34.24
N GLY A 76 -10.18 33.77 -33.73
CA GLY A 76 -9.19 32.69 -33.85
C GLY A 76 -9.68 31.48 -34.67
N VAL A 77 -8.74 30.70 -35.20
CA VAL A 77 -8.78 29.70 -36.31
C VAL A 77 -10.06 28.84 -36.45
N ARG A 78 -10.45 28.56 -37.71
CA ARG A 78 -11.53 27.63 -38.11
C ARG A 78 -11.15 26.18 -37.75
N ALA A 79 -11.95 25.50 -36.94
CA ALA A 79 -11.93 24.04 -36.88
C ALA A 79 -12.70 23.51 -38.10
N THR A 80 -12.00 22.85 -39.04
CA THR A 80 -12.62 22.20 -40.21
C THR A 80 -12.59 20.68 -40.15
N ASP A 81 -11.92 20.09 -39.16
CA ASP A 81 -11.50 18.68 -39.20
C ASP A 81 -12.06 17.82 -38.04
N GLY A 82 -13.13 18.27 -37.36
CA GLY A 82 -13.81 17.52 -36.30
C GLY A 82 -15.16 16.94 -36.74
N ASP A 83 -15.75 16.06 -35.92
CA ASP A 83 -17.12 15.57 -36.15
C ASP A 83 -18.17 16.69 -36.03
N ALA A 84 -19.42 16.40 -36.39
CA ALA A 84 -20.49 17.39 -36.41
C ALA A 84 -20.78 18.03 -35.03
N GLY A 85 -20.61 17.27 -33.94
CA GLY A 85 -20.80 17.73 -32.57
C GLY A 85 -19.69 18.67 -32.12
N ASP A 86 -18.45 18.32 -32.42
CA ASP A 86 -17.27 19.15 -32.15
C ASP A 86 -17.33 20.46 -32.94
N VAL A 87 -17.66 20.39 -34.23
CA VAL A 87 -17.83 21.58 -35.06
C VAL A 87 -18.92 22.48 -34.48
N LEU A 88 -20.06 21.93 -34.04
CA LEU A 88 -21.15 22.67 -33.43
C LEU A 88 -20.75 23.39 -32.13
N ARG A 89 -19.95 22.74 -31.25
CA ARG A 89 -19.41 23.35 -30.02
C ARG A 89 -18.48 24.53 -30.30
N HIS A 90 -17.76 24.48 -31.42
CA HIS A 90 -16.80 25.51 -31.82
C HIS A 90 -17.39 26.58 -32.77
N LEU A 91 -18.65 26.43 -33.22
CA LEU A 91 -19.31 27.42 -34.06
C LEU A 91 -19.45 28.76 -33.34
N ARG A 92 -18.96 29.82 -33.99
CA ARG A 92 -19.17 31.19 -33.53
C ARG A 92 -20.66 31.54 -33.60
N PRO A 93 -21.17 32.46 -32.75
CA PRO A 93 -22.60 32.77 -32.69
C PRO A 93 -23.25 33.09 -34.04
N ARG A 94 -22.59 33.87 -34.90
CA ARG A 94 -23.10 34.17 -36.26
C ARG A 94 -23.10 32.97 -37.20
N ALA A 95 -22.10 32.10 -37.09
CA ALA A 95 -21.98 30.89 -37.89
C ALA A 95 -23.03 29.85 -37.44
N ARG A 96 -23.19 29.69 -36.12
CA ARG A 96 -24.24 28.86 -35.52
C ARG A 96 -25.64 29.31 -35.92
N ALA A 97 -25.92 30.61 -35.89
CA ALA A 97 -27.20 31.16 -36.35
C ALA A 97 -27.43 30.97 -37.85
N ALA A 98 -26.40 31.13 -38.69
CA ALA A 98 -26.53 30.88 -40.11
C ALA A 98 -26.77 29.39 -40.41
N ALA A 99 -26.09 28.50 -39.69
CA ALA A 99 -26.25 27.05 -39.84
C ALA A 99 -27.64 26.60 -39.41
N ALA A 100 -28.15 27.04 -38.25
CA ALA A 100 -29.51 26.73 -37.81
C ALA A 100 -30.58 27.20 -38.80
N LEU A 101 -30.45 28.42 -39.33
CA LEU A 101 -31.41 28.96 -40.30
C LEU A 101 -31.39 28.24 -41.65
N GLN A 102 -30.21 27.91 -42.19
CA GLN A 102 -30.11 27.27 -43.51
C GLN A 102 -30.32 25.76 -43.49
N LEU A 103 -29.71 25.07 -42.52
CA LEU A 103 -29.67 23.61 -42.49
C LEU A 103 -30.92 23.02 -41.83
N VAL A 104 -31.50 23.70 -40.83
CA VAL A 104 -32.64 23.17 -40.07
C VAL A 104 -33.94 23.90 -40.40
N GLU A 105 -33.93 25.24 -40.41
CA GLU A 105 -35.15 26.03 -40.70
C GLU A 105 -35.42 26.19 -42.21
N GLY A 106 -34.50 25.75 -43.08
CA GLY A 106 -34.67 25.76 -44.54
C GLY A 106 -34.69 27.15 -45.18
N TRP A 107 -34.12 28.17 -44.53
CA TRP A 107 -34.12 29.54 -45.04
C TRP A 107 -33.13 29.73 -46.19
N ASP A 108 -33.58 30.44 -47.23
CA ASP A 108 -32.70 30.92 -48.29
C ASP A 108 -31.60 31.85 -47.77
N ALA A 109 -30.53 32.01 -48.55
CA ALA A 109 -29.37 32.83 -48.20
C ALA A 109 -29.71 34.31 -47.93
N GLU A 110 -30.74 34.86 -48.57
CA GLU A 110 -31.09 36.28 -48.45
C GLU A 110 -31.86 36.62 -47.16
N PRO A 111 -32.93 35.87 -46.78
CA PRO A 111 -33.52 35.96 -45.43
C PRO A 111 -32.50 35.70 -44.32
N THR A 112 -31.64 34.68 -44.47
CA THR A 112 -30.59 34.35 -43.49
C THR A 112 -29.61 35.52 -43.30
N ALA A 113 -29.14 36.11 -44.39
CA ALA A 113 -28.23 37.26 -44.36
C ALA A 113 -28.81 38.44 -43.56
N ARG A 114 -30.11 38.72 -43.75
CA ARG A 114 -30.83 39.79 -43.03
C ARG A 114 -31.00 39.50 -41.54
N ALA A 115 -31.16 38.23 -41.15
CA ALA A 115 -31.30 37.83 -39.76
C ALA A 115 -29.96 37.89 -39.00
N VAL A 116 -28.88 37.36 -39.58
CA VAL A 116 -27.56 37.33 -38.93
C VAL A 116 -26.73 38.60 -39.11
N GLY A 117 -27.18 39.53 -39.97
CA GLY A 117 -26.58 40.85 -40.17
C GLY A 117 -25.31 40.85 -41.03
N VAL A 118 -25.30 40.08 -42.12
CA VAL A 118 -24.16 39.98 -43.07
C VAL A 118 -24.63 40.12 -44.52
N SER A 119 -23.71 40.19 -45.49
CA SER A 119 -24.06 40.16 -46.92
C SER A 119 -24.46 38.75 -47.38
N ARG A 120 -25.31 38.64 -48.41
CA ARG A 120 -25.72 37.36 -49.01
C ARG A 120 -24.53 36.45 -49.35
N SER A 121 -23.47 37.01 -49.93
CA SER A 121 -22.24 36.28 -50.30
C SER A 121 -21.49 35.69 -49.09
N LYS A 122 -21.65 36.27 -47.90
CA LYS A 122 -20.94 35.84 -46.69
C LYS A 122 -21.65 34.70 -45.96
N VAL A 123 -22.93 34.44 -46.25
CA VAL A 123 -23.68 33.36 -45.61
C VAL A 123 -23.10 31.98 -45.96
N ALA A 124 -22.79 31.74 -47.23
CA ALA A 124 -22.19 30.48 -47.69
C ALA A 124 -20.82 30.19 -47.03
N THR A 125 -20.11 31.22 -46.55
CA THR A 125 -18.84 31.06 -45.83
C THR A 125 -18.99 30.82 -44.33
N LEU A 126 -20.18 31.09 -43.79
CA LEU A 126 -20.50 30.96 -42.37
C LEU A 126 -21.05 29.59 -42.00
N VAL A 127 -21.67 28.89 -42.96
CA VAL A 127 -22.22 27.55 -42.76
C VAL A 127 -21.16 26.52 -43.18
N PRO A 128 -20.58 25.74 -42.25
CA PRO A 128 -19.63 24.69 -42.59
C PRO A 128 -20.29 23.59 -43.43
N SER A 129 -19.52 23.00 -44.34
CA SER A 129 -19.95 21.87 -45.17
C SER A 129 -19.68 20.51 -44.52
N VAL A 130 -19.85 20.41 -43.20
CA VAL A 130 -19.58 19.19 -42.41
C VAL A 130 -20.82 18.29 -42.44
N PRO A 131 -20.71 17.03 -42.92
CA PRO A 131 -21.83 16.09 -42.89
C PRO A 131 -22.34 15.87 -41.47
N GLY A 132 -23.66 15.85 -41.27
CA GLY A 132 -24.26 15.58 -39.95
C GLY A 132 -24.49 16.81 -39.06
N LEU A 133 -24.04 18.00 -39.47
CA LEU A 133 -24.19 19.24 -38.66
C LEU A 133 -25.66 19.65 -38.47
N ASP A 134 -26.51 19.36 -39.44
CA ASP A 134 -27.96 19.49 -39.37
C ASP A 134 -28.55 18.57 -38.28
N PHE A 135 -28.15 17.30 -38.26
CA PHE A 135 -28.57 16.34 -37.23
C PHE A 135 -28.09 16.75 -35.83
N ALA A 136 -26.84 17.20 -35.69
CA ALA A 136 -26.31 17.69 -34.42
C ALA A 136 -27.08 18.92 -33.90
N LEU A 137 -27.46 19.85 -34.79
CA LEU A 137 -28.30 20.99 -34.42
C LEU A 137 -29.70 20.55 -33.98
N VAL A 138 -30.31 19.60 -34.68
CA VAL A 138 -31.62 19.05 -34.30
C VAL A 138 -31.55 18.32 -32.96
N ALA A 139 -30.51 17.52 -32.72
CA ALA A 139 -30.30 16.83 -31.44
C ALA A 139 -30.19 17.81 -30.26
N VAL A 140 -29.45 18.91 -30.42
CA VAL A 140 -29.39 19.99 -29.42
C VAL A 140 -30.76 20.65 -29.20
N ALA A 141 -31.56 20.76 -30.26
CA ALA A 141 -32.93 21.26 -30.13
C ALA A 141 -33.79 20.26 -29.34
N ASP A 142 -33.73 18.98 -29.66
CA ASP A 142 -34.55 17.95 -29.02
C ASP A 142 -34.17 17.73 -27.55
N GLN A 143 -32.90 17.92 -27.18
CA GLN A 143 -32.42 17.85 -25.81
C GLN A 143 -32.89 19.03 -24.92
N HIS A 144 -33.08 20.22 -25.49
CA HIS A 144 -33.27 21.45 -24.69
C HIS A 144 -34.53 22.26 -25.02
N ALA A 145 -35.30 21.86 -26.04
CA ALA A 145 -36.54 22.54 -26.40
C ALA A 145 -37.69 22.05 -25.54
N LEU A 146 -38.36 22.98 -24.85
CA LEU A 146 -39.59 22.69 -24.12
C LEU A 146 -40.79 22.77 -25.08
N ALA A 147 -41.85 22.02 -24.77
CA ALA A 147 -43.10 22.06 -25.51
C ALA A 147 -44.32 22.10 -24.57
N GLY A 148 -45.48 22.43 -25.14
CA GLY A 148 -46.75 22.37 -24.41
C GLY A 148 -46.81 23.26 -23.17
N GLN A 149 -47.32 22.70 -22.07
CA GLN A 149 -47.57 23.44 -20.84
C GLN A 149 -46.28 23.84 -20.09
N GLU A 150 -45.26 22.98 -20.12
CA GLU A 150 -43.95 23.24 -19.49
C GLU A 150 -43.27 24.47 -20.10
N LEU A 151 -43.33 24.59 -21.44
CA LEU A 151 -42.86 25.77 -22.14
C LEU A 151 -43.65 27.04 -21.77
N GLU A 152 -44.98 26.93 -21.68
CA GLU A 152 -45.85 28.07 -21.35
C GLU A 152 -45.50 28.62 -19.96
N GLU A 153 -45.32 27.74 -18.97
CA GLU A 153 -44.96 28.11 -17.61
C GLU A 153 -43.55 28.70 -17.52
N ALA A 154 -42.57 28.05 -18.14
CA ALA A 154 -41.17 28.49 -18.12
C ALA A 154 -40.98 29.86 -18.80
N VAL A 155 -41.60 30.09 -19.96
CA VAL A 155 -41.49 31.36 -20.69
C VAL A 155 -42.23 32.49 -19.98
N LEU A 156 -43.41 32.22 -19.42
CA LEU A 156 -44.14 33.23 -18.62
C LEU A 156 -43.38 33.57 -17.34
N GLY A 157 -42.78 32.60 -16.66
CA GLY A 157 -41.96 32.81 -15.47
C GLY A 157 -40.65 33.57 -15.76
N ALA A 158 -40.07 33.40 -16.94
CA ALA A 158 -38.86 34.11 -17.36
C ALA A 158 -39.14 35.51 -17.96
N THR A 159 -40.41 35.91 -18.12
CA THR A 159 -40.76 37.24 -18.63
C THR A 159 -40.67 38.26 -17.49
N PRO A 160 -39.80 39.28 -17.59
CA PRO A 160 -39.69 40.27 -16.52
C PRO A 160 -41.01 41.03 -16.35
N ASP A 161 -41.54 41.07 -15.13
CA ASP A 161 -42.65 41.95 -14.77
C ASP A 161 -42.29 43.38 -15.19
N SER A 162 -43.17 44.00 -15.97
CA SER A 162 -42.98 45.35 -16.47
C SER A 162 -43.11 46.35 -15.32
N GLY A 163 -42.02 46.53 -14.58
CA GLY A 163 -41.93 47.43 -13.43
C GLY A 163 -40.48 47.73 -13.06
N LEU A 164 -40.01 48.91 -13.47
CA LEU A 164 -38.79 49.61 -13.04
C LEU A 164 -37.43 48.97 -13.39
N ALA A 165 -36.74 49.62 -14.33
CA ALA A 165 -35.36 49.32 -14.68
C ALA A 165 -34.40 49.49 -13.48
N PRO A 166 -33.51 48.51 -13.19
CA PRO A 166 -32.40 48.75 -12.28
C PRO A 166 -31.29 49.53 -13.02
N THR A 167 -30.91 50.64 -12.40
CA THR A 167 -29.78 51.49 -12.73
C THR A 167 -28.47 50.70 -12.84
N ARG A 168 -27.68 51.04 -13.87
CA ARG A 168 -26.28 50.62 -14.05
C ARG A 168 -25.47 50.91 -12.79
N TRP A 169 -24.93 49.87 -12.14
CA TRP A 169 -23.89 50.03 -11.12
C TRP A 169 -22.59 49.35 -11.59
N ARG A 170 -21.60 50.19 -11.88
CA ARG A 170 -20.19 49.81 -12.06
C ARG A 170 -19.57 49.71 -10.67
N GLY A 171 -18.94 48.59 -10.33
CA GLY A 171 -18.05 48.56 -9.16
C GLY A 171 -17.67 47.17 -8.65
N ARG A 172 -16.46 46.73 -9.03
CA ARG A 172 -15.45 45.97 -8.26
C ARG A 172 -15.90 45.08 -7.08
N GLY A 173 -15.55 43.79 -7.18
CA GLY A 173 -14.89 43.04 -6.10
C GLY A 173 -15.76 42.07 -5.29
N PRO A 174 -15.17 40.97 -4.75
CA PRO A 174 -15.75 39.62 -4.74
C PRO A 174 -16.20 39.13 -3.34
N LEU A 175 -16.79 37.92 -3.31
CA LEU A 175 -16.94 36.93 -2.21
C LEU A 175 -18.38 36.55 -1.76
N ILE A 176 -18.58 35.22 -1.80
CA ILE A 176 -19.19 34.33 -0.79
C ILE A 176 -20.73 34.05 -0.77
N ALA A 177 -20.98 32.73 -0.69
CA ALA A 177 -22.04 31.96 -0.02
C ALA A 177 -23.38 31.67 -0.75
N ALA A 178 -23.46 30.44 -1.25
CA ALA A 178 -24.12 29.27 -0.63
C ALA A 178 -25.60 29.30 -0.18
N VAL A 179 -26.16 28.08 -0.26
CA VAL A 179 -27.34 27.47 0.41
C VAL A 179 -28.70 27.62 -0.28
N LEU A 180 -29.24 26.51 -0.84
CA LEU A 180 -30.27 25.70 -0.18
C LEU A 180 -30.77 24.53 -1.05
N ALA A 181 -30.64 23.33 -0.47
CA ALA A 181 -31.26 22.09 -0.86
C ALA A 181 -32.77 22.10 -0.59
N VAL A 182 -33.54 21.34 -1.39
CA VAL A 182 -34.80 20.73 -0.97
C VAL A 182 -34.85 19.30 -1.52
N ALA A 183 -34.80 18.36 -0.58
CA ALA A 183 -35.16 16.96 -0.79
C ALA A 183 -36.68 16.80 -0.88
N LEU A 184 -37.15 15.86 -1.70
CA LEU A 184 -38.40 15.15 -1.46
C LEU A 184 -38.37 13.79 -2.16
N ALA A 185 -38.29 12.74 -1.34
CA ALA A 185 -38.46 11.35 -1.69
C ALA A 185 -39.95 11.02 -1.96
N VAL A 186 -40.19 10.15 -2.94
CA VAL A 186 -41.33 9.20 -2.94
C VAL A 186 -40.84 7.92 -3.62
N GLY A 187 -40.80 6.82 -2.88
CA GLY A 187 -40.63 5.48 -3.41
C GLY A 187 -41.97 4.78 -3.69
N LEU A 188 -41.97 3.79 -4.59
CA LEU A 188 -42.46 2.41 -4.36
C LEU A 188 -42.34 1.56 -5.66
N VAL A 189 -41.54 0.48 -5.55
CA VAL A 189 -41.84 -0.94 -5.91
C VAL A 189 -42.38 -1.27 -7.32
N GLN A 190 -41.65 -2.12 -8.07
CA GLN A 190 -42.04 -3.52 -8.30
C GLN A 190 -40.91 -4.39 -8.86
N ALA A 191 -40.75 -5.55 -8.22
CA ALA A 191 -40.05 -6.71 -8.72
C ALA A 191 -40.87 -7.40 -9.82
N GLU A 192 -40.21 -7.88 -10.86
CA GLU A 192 -40.69 -9.02 -11.66
C GLU A 192 -39.57 -10.04 -11.80
N ASP A 193 -39.77 -11.14 -11.09
CA ASP A 193 -39.19 -12.45 -11.26
C ASP A 193 -39.67 -13.07 -12.58
N ARG A 194 -38.75 -13.58 -13.40
CA ARG A 194 -38.99 -14.62 -14.42
C ARG A 194 -37.69 -15.34 -14.74
N GLY A 195 -37.60 -16.59 -14.27
CA GLY A 195 -36.71 -17.62 -14.83
C GLY A 195 -36.99 -17.91 -16.31
N ASP A 196 -36.31 -18.84 -16.99
CA ASP A 196 -35.55 -19.99 -16.54
C ASP A 196 -34.79 -20.57 -17.77
N GLU A 197 -33.89 -21.52 -17.49
CA GLU A 197 -33.35 -22.58 -18.36
C GLU A 197 -32.18 -22.33 -19.35
N GLY A 198 -31.03 -22.90 -18.98
CA GLY A 198 -30.56 -24.11 -19.67
C GLY A 198 -29.38 -23.96 -20.64
N GLY A 199 -28.16 -24.27 -20.16
CA GLY A 199 -26.99 -24.42 -21.02
C GLY A 199 -25.80 -25.07 -20.33
N GLN A 200 -25.89 -26.36 -19.98
CA GLN A 200 -24.71 -27.18 -19.68
C GLN A 200 -23.84 -27.31 -20.92
N GLY A 201 -22.57 -26.91 -20.80
CA GLY A 201 -21.51 -27.18 -21.77
C GLY A 201 -20.18 -27.34 -21.04
N ALA A 202 -19.75 -28.59 -20.87
CA ALA A 202 -18.45 -28.95 -20.33
C ALA A 202 -17.31 -28.45 -21.25
N GLY A 203 -16.24 -27.91 -20.66
CA GLY A 203 -15.00 -27.66 -21.38
C GLY A 203 -13.96 -26.84 -20.61
N ALA A 204 -12.92 -27.54 -20.15
CA ALA A 204 -11.56 -27.07 -19.79
C ALA A 204 -11.37 -26.25 -18.50
N GLU A 205 -10.58 -26.84 -17.60
CA GLU A 205 -9.99 -26.24 -16.40
C GLU A 205 -9.17 -24.98 -16.75
N HIS A 206 -9.51 -23.87 -16.09
CA HIS A 206 -8.71 -22.65 -15.96
C HIS A 206 -8.68 -22.26 -14.47
N PRO A 207 -7.56 -21.69 -13.98
CA PRO A 207 -7.31 -21.51 -12.55
C PRO A 207 -8.31 -20.55 -11.90
N GLU A 208 -8.52 -20.81 -10.62
CA GLU A 208 -9.45 -20.17 -9.71
C GLU A 208 -9.46 -18.64 -9.85
N THR A 209 -10.59 -18.11 -10.30
CA THR A 209 -10.85 -16.68 -10.29
C THR A 209 -11.28 -16.31 -8.87
N LEU A 210 -10.40 -15.62 -8.13
CA LEU A 210 -10.76 -14.95 -6.88
C LEU A 210 -11.95 -14.02 -7.15
N THR A 211 -13.08 -14.30 -6.52
CA THR A 211 -14.27 -13.47 -6.62
C THR A 211 -14.06 -12.19 -5.80
N THR A 212 -13.58 -11.12 -6.43
CA THR A 212 -13.46 -9.79 -5.82
C THR A 212 -14.85 -9.18 -5.64
N THR A 213 -15.38 -9.20 -4.42
CA THR A 213 -16.59 -8.47 -4.04
C THR A 213 -16.29 -6.97 -3.92
N GLY A 214 -16.90 -6.15 -4.79
CA GLY A 214 -16.92 -4.68 -4.70
C GLY A 214 -15.64 -3.98 -5.18
N HIS A 215 -15.74 -3.13 -6.20
CA HIS A 215 -14.63 -2.26 -6.60
C HIS A 215 -14.53 -1.12 -5.59
N THR A 216 -13.59 -1.21 -4.65
CA THR A 216 -13.35 -0.16 -3.64
C THR A 216 -12.86 1.10 -4.33
N ASP A 217 -13.49 2.24 -4.05
CA ASP A 217 -13.00 3.55 -4.47
C ASP A 217 -11.73 3.89 -3.67
N LEU A 218 -10.58 3.98 -4.35
CA LEU A 218 -9.28 4.26 -3.74
C LEU A 218 -8.96 5.76 -3.68
N THR A 219 -9.91 6.65 -3.99
CA THR A 219 -9.72 8.11 -3.93
C THR A 219 -9.38 8.55 -2.51
N GLU A 220 -10.07 8.02 -1.50
CA GLU A 220 -9.78 8.35 -0.09
C GLU A 220 -8.40 7.84 0.38
N ALA A 221 -7.91 6.79 -0.25
CA ALA A 221 -6.55 6.28 -0.03
C ALA A 221 -5.47 7.20 -0.62
N GLY A 222 -5.85 8.21 -1.43
CA GLY A 222 -4.93 9.17 -2.04
C GLY A 222 -4.61 8.88 -3.51
N TRP A 223 -5.31 7.93 -4.15
CA TRP A 223 -5.15 7.62 -5.58
C TRP A 223 -5.87 8.62 -6.49
N LEU A 224 -5.49 9.89 -6.39
CA LEU A 224 -5.99 11.00 -7.20
C LEU A 224 -4.84 11.80 -7.79
N LEU A 225 -5.04 12.34 -8.99
CA LEU A 225 -4.13 13.34 -9.55
C LEU A 225 -4.20 14.63 -8.74
N ASP A 226 -3.07 15.32 -8.61
CA ASP A 226 -3.04 16.65 -7.97
C ASP A 226 -3.63 17.75 -8.89
N GLU A 227 -3.61 19.00 -8.42
CA GLU A 227 -4.15 20.15 -9.17
C GLU A 227 -3.44 20.40 -10.52
N ASP A 228 -2.19 19.95 -10.66
CA ASP A 228 -1.40 20.04 -11.88
C ASP A 228 -1.63 18.83 -12.81
N GLY A 229 -2.36 17.82 -12.35
CA GLY A 229 -2.66 16.59 -13.06
C GLY A 229 -1.56 15.54 -12.96
N ASP A 230 -0.66 15.67 -11.97
CA ASP A 230 0.42 14.74 -11.72
C ASP A 230 -0.04 13.58 -10.80
N PRO A 231 0.45 12.35 -11.01
CA PRO A 231 0.16 11.23 -10.13
C PRO A 231 0.69 11.44 -8.71
N PRO A 232 0.05 10.85 -7.68
CA PRO A 232 0.52 10.98 -6.31
C PRO A 232 1.89 10.33 -6.15
N ARG A 233 2.78 10.97 -5.38
CA ARG A 233 4.19 10.53 -5.23
C ARG A 233 4.35 9.28 -4.39
N SER A 234 3.53 9.11 -3.35
CA SER A 234 3.56 7.95 -2.47
C SER A 234 2.19 7.67 -1.91
N VAL A 235 1.71 6.44 -2.04
CA VAL A 235 0.40 5.97 -1.58
C VAL A 235 0.51 4.49 -1.22
N ASN A 236 -0.09 4.04 -0.12
CA ASN A 236 -0.18 2.62 0.26
C ASN A 236 1.13 1.82 0.12
N GLY A 237 2.24 2.37 0.61
CA GLY A 237 3.54 1.68 0.60
C GLY A 237 4.21 1.60 -0.77
N VAL A 238 3.70 2.30 -1.79
CA VAL A 238 4.37 2.41 -3.09
C VAL A 238 4.73 3.85 -3.43
N HIS A 239 5.84 4.03 -4.14
CA HIS A 239 6.37 5.32 -4.55
C HIS A 239 6.41 5.43 -6.08
N LEU A 240 5.99 6.57 -6.61
CA LEU A 240 6.00 6.89 -8.03
C LEU A 240 7.44 6.91 -8.56
N ARG A 241 7.71 6.15 -9.61
CA ARG A 241 9.02 6.08 -10.26
C ARG A 241 9.02 6.72 -11.64
N GLU A 242 7.95 6.51 -12.39
CA GLU A 242 7.83 7.01 -13.75
C GLU A 242 6.41 7.50 -14.00
N THR A 243 6.31 8.63 -14.70
CA THR A 243 5.04 9.18 -15.19
C THR A 243 5.10 9.21 -16.71
N VAL A 244 4.16 8.54 -17.35
CA VAL A 244 4.05 8.52 -18.82
C VAL A 244 2.75 9.21 -19.21
N THR A 245 2.88 10.32 -19.96
CA THR A 245 1.73 11.08 -20.45
C THR A 245 1.55 10.85 -21.96
N LEU A 246 0.32 10.51 -22.36
CA LEU A 246 -0.09 10.45 -23.76
C LEU A 246 -0.65 11.80 -24.17
N ASP A 247 0.08 12.48 -25.05
CA ASP A 247 -0.32 13.77 -25.61
C ASP A 247 -1.65 13.68 -26.36
N LYS A 248 -2.32 14.84 -26.48
CA LYS A 248 -3.62 15.01 -27.14
C LYS A 248 -3.70 14.31 -28.50
N GLY A 249 -4.69 13.45 -28.65
CA GLY A 249 -4.97 12.73 -29.90
C GLY A 249 -4.04 11.55 -30.18
N ARG A 250 -3.05 11.26 -29.33
CA ARG A 250 -2.28 10.02 -29.41
C ARG A 250 -3.04 8.86 -28.77
N ARG A 251 -2.84 7.66 -29.31
CA ARG A 251 -3.44 6.41 -28.81
C ARG A 251 -2.39 5.40 -28.37
N ASP A 252 -1.11 5.70 -28.54
CA ASP A 252 -0.02 4.83 -28.12
C ASP A 252 1.17 5.62 -27.58
N THR A 253 1.97 4.98 -26.72
CA THR A 253 3.27 5.49 -26.29
C THR A 253 4.17 4.38 -25.76
N LEU A 254 5.49 4.59 -25.85
CA LEU A 254 6.47 3.73 -25.19
C LEU A 254 6.45 3.98 -23.69
N VAL A 255 6.58 2.90 -22.92
CA VAL A 255 6.68 2.89 -21.46
C VAL A 255 7.96 2.15 -21.10
N SER A 256 8.79 2.75 -20.26
CA SER A 256 9.89 2.03 -19.60
C SER A 256 9.43 1.65 -18.20
N LEU A 257 9.70 0.42 -17.78
CA LEU A 257 9.48 0.00 -16.42
C LEU A 257 10.84 0.05 -15.70
N PRO A 258 10.99 0.90 -14.67
CA PRO A 258 12.24 1.00 -13.93
C PRO A 258 12.54 -0.34 -13.25
N THR A 259 13.82 -0.70 -13.15
CA THR A 259 14.23 -1.90 -12.42
C THR A 259 13.80 -1.81 -10.97
N ALA A 260 13.06 -2.80 -10.51
CA ALA A 260 12.64 -2.92 -9.12
C ALA A 260 13.86 -2.99 -8.17
N PRO A 261 13.78 -2.41 -6.96
CA PRO A 261 14.82 -2.58 -5.95
C PRO A 261 15.00 -4.05 -5.55
N GLU A 262 16.12 -4.36 -4.88
CA GLU A 262 16.37 -5.70 -4.33
C GLU A 262 15.19 -6.11 -3.44
N PHE A 263 14.66 -7.32 -3.66
CA PHE A 263 13.49 -7.92 -3.00
C PHE A 263 12.10 -7.44 -3.44
N ALA A 264 11.96 -6.56 -4.44
CA ALA A 264 10.65 -6.22 -5.00
C ALA A 264 10.29 -7.12 -6.20
N PHE A 265 9.13 -7.78 -6.16
CA PHE A 265 8.72 -8.77 -7.16
C PHE A 265 7.85 -8.20 -8.29
N ALA A 266 7.26 -7.01 -8.10
CA ALA A 266 6.44 -6.34 -9.11
C ALA A 266 6.64 -4.82 -9.11
N ALA A 267 6.29 -4.21 -10.25
CA ALA A 267 5.95 -2.79 -10.32
C ALA A 267 4.42 -2.64 -10.32
N PHE A 268 3.91 -1.43 -10.19
CA PHE A 268 2.47 -1.18 -10.10
C PHE A 268 2.05 -0.02 -10.99
N GLY A 269 0.88 -0.14 -11.64
CA GLY A 269 0.40 0.83 -12.63
C GLY A 269 -1.00 1.33 -12.31
N VAL A 270 -1.20 2.64 -12.46
CA VAL A 270 -2.52 3.28 -12.48
C VAL A 270 -2.62 4.21 -13.67
N LEU A 271 -3.70 4.07 -14.45
CA LEU A 271 -3.95 4.85 -15.66
C LEU A 271 -5.12 5.82 -15.42
N TRP A 272 -4.87 7.11 -15.61
CA TRP A 272 -5.91 8.15 -15.60
C TRP A 272 -6.15 8.68 -17.01
N CYS A 273 -7.42 8.78 -17.41
CA CYS A 273 -7.84 9.21 -18.74
C CYS A 273 -8.89 10.32 -18.66
N ASP A 274 -8.87 11.23 -19.62
CA ASP A 274 -10.00 12.14 -19.81
C ASP A 274 -11.22 11.34 -20.27
N MET A 275 -12.30 11.41 -19.49
CA MET A 275 -13.50 10.62 -19.72
C MET A 275 -14.40 11.31 -20.75
N PRO A 276 -15.09 10.54 -21.59
CA PRO A 276 -16.10 11.11 -22.46
C PRO A 276 -17.37 11.44 -21.62
N PRO A 277 -18.31 12.26 -22.14
CA PRO A 277 -19.49 12.68 -21.37
C PRO A 277 -20.31 11.49 -20.86
N THR A 278 -20.61 11.46 -19.57
CA THR A 278 -21.22 10.31 -18.87
C THR A 278 -22.70 10.04 -19.19
N GLU A 279 -23.33 10.88 -20.02
CA GLU A 279 -24.77 10.81 -20.33
C GLU A 279 -25.10 10.01 -21.61
N ASP A 280 -24.10 9.45 -22.30
CA ASP A 280 -24.29 8.66 -23.53
C ASP A 280 -23.84 7.21 -23.33
N ASP A 281 -24.83 6.32 -23.19
CA ASP A 281 -24.67 4.86 -22.99
C ASP A 281 -23.97 4.15 -24.18
N HIS A 282 -23.77 4.83 -25.31
CA HIS A 282 -23.04 4.30 -26.46
C HIS A 282 -21.52 4.49 -26.37
N LEU A 283 -21.03 5.30 -25.43
CA LEU A 283 -19.61 5.57 -25.24
C LEU A 283 -18.96 4.48 -24.41
N LYS A 284 -17.85 3.95 -24.91
CA LYS A 284 -17.04 2.96 -24.20
C LYS A 284 -16.02 3.65 -23.31
N VAL A 285 -16.01 3.30 -22.03
CA VAL A 285 -14.99 3.73 -21.07
C VAL A 285 -13.60 3.40 -21.63
N PRO A 286 -12.68 4.39 -21.68
CA PRO A 286 -11.34 4.13 -22.17
C PRO A 286 -10.59 3.14 -21.27
N ALA A 287 -9.66 2.40 -21.87
CA ALA A 287 -8.77 1.48 -21.15
C ALA A 287 -7.44 1.34 -21.89
N GLY A 288 -6.35 1.13 -21.16
CA GLY A 288 -5.03 0.88 -21.71
C GLY A 288 -4.71 -0.60 -21.82
N THR A 289 -3.98 -0.99 -22.86
CA THR A 289 -3.32 -2.29 -22.99
C THR A 289 -1.82 -2.03 -23.03
N LEU A 290 -1.11 -2.45 -21.99
CA LEU A 290 0.35 -2.38 -21.93
C LEU A 290 0.94 -3.72 -22.36
N ARG A 291 1.79 -3.71 -23.39
CA ARG A 291 2.52 -4.88 -23.87
C ARG A 291 3.99 -4.80 -23.45
N VAL A 292 4.43 -5.69 -22.56
CA VAL A 292 5.85 -5.77 -22.10
C VAL A 292 6.34 -7.20 -22.29
N ASP A 293 7.45 -7.39 -22.99
CA ASP A 293 8.10 -8.69 -23.19
C ASP A 293 7.17 -9.82 -23.66
N GLY A 294 6.14 -9.48 -24.43
CA GLY A 294 5.15 -10.42 -24.98
C GLY A 294 3.95 -10.72 -24.07
N VAL A 295 3.87 -10.11 -22.88
CA VAL A 295 2.69 -10.14 -22.00
C VAL A 295 1.79 -8.93 -22.27
N GLU A 296 0.48 -9.14 -22.36
CA GLU A 296 -0.52 -8.07 -22.47
C GLU A 296 -1.21 -7.84 -21.12
N ILE A 297 -1.20 -6.60 -20.65
CA ILE A 297 -1.74 -6.19 -19.36
C ILE A 297 -2.81 -5.12 -19.60
N THR A 298 -4.01 -5.32 -19.05
CA THR A 298 -5.10 -4.36 -19.16
C THR A 298 -5.09 -3.40 -17.98
N LEU A 299 -5.06 -2.10 -18.27
CA LEU A 299 -5.11 -1.01 -17.30
C LEU A 299 -6.47 -0.30 -17.43
N PRO A 300 -7.37 -0.38 -16.44
CA PRO A 300 -8.59 0.41 -16.48
C PRO A 300 -8.25 1.90 -16.40
N CYS A 301 -9.00 2.74 -17.10
CA CYS A 301 -8.88 4.19 -16.88
C CYS A 301 -9.71 4.61 -15.67
N ALA A 302 -9.05 5.28 -14.73
CA ALA A 302 -9.71 6.21 -13.82
C ALA A 302 -9.92 7.55 -14.51
N GLY A 303 -10.97 8.29 -14.15
CA GLY A 303 -11.17 9.64 -14.65
C GLY A 303 -10.15 10.61 -14.06
N ARG A 304 -9.57 11.46 -14.89
CA ARG A 304 -8.66 12.53 -14.44
C ARG A 304 -9.32 13.51 -13.47
N GLU A 305 -10.64 13.69 -13.57
CA GLU A 305 -11.45 14.50 -12.64
C GLU A 305 -12.01 13.70 -11.45
N GLY A 306 -11.56 12.44 -11.25
CA GLY A 306 -11.96 11.57 -10.14
C GLY A 306 -13.16 10.65 -10.40
N SER A 307 -13.78 10.71 -11.58
CA SER A 307 -14.90 9.82 -11.96
C SER A 307 -14.69 9.21 -13.35
N PRO A 308 -14.61 7.87 -13.49
CA PRO A 308 -14.69 6.88 -12.42
C PRO A 308 -13.43 6.94 -11.52
N PRO A 309 -13.55 6.57 -10.24
CA PRO A 309 -12.41 6.57 -9.33
C PRO A 309 -11.38 5.50 -9.72
N VAL A 310 -10.18 5.60 -9.16
CA VAL A 310 -9.23 4.48 -9.17
C VAL A 310 -9.84 3.37 -8.32
N THR A 311 -10.05 2.21 -8.93
CA THR A 311 -10.66 1.04 -8.28
C THR A 311 -9.70 -0.12 -8.10
N GLN A 312 -8.57 -0.10 -8.81
CA GLN A 312 -7.52 -1.09 -8.70
C GLN A 312 -6.18 -0.49 -9.09
N VAL A 313 -5.13 -0.97 -8.42
CA VAL A 313 -3.73 -0.73 -8.78
C VAL A 313 -3.22 -2.02 -9.41
N VAL A 314 -2.77 -1.96 -10.65
CA VAL A 314 -2.49 -3.16 -11.46
C VAL A 314 -1.02 -3.55 -11.33
N ALA A 315 -0.73 -4.81 -11.01
CA ALA A 315 0.63 -5.32 -11.02
C ALA A 315 1.24 -5.32 -12.43
N LEU A 316 2.51 -4.99 -12.51
CA LEU A 316 3.32 -4.88 -13.73
C LEU A 316 4.62 -5.68 -13.54
N PRO A 317 5.26 -6.12 -14.64
CA PRO A 317 6.59 -6.72 -14.58
C PRO A 317 7.59 -5.82 -13.82
N PRO A 318 8.52 -6.39 -13.04
CA PRO A 318 9.45 -5.63 -12.21
C PRO A 318 10.49 -4.84 -13.02
N SER A 319 10.60 -5.08 -14.32
CA SER A 319 11.38 -4.29 -15.29
C SER A 319 10.92 -4.58 -16.71
N GLY A 320 11.37 -3.77 -17.67
CA GLY A 320 11.15 -4.03 -19.09
C GLY A 320 10.83 -2.77 -19.89
N GLN A 321 10.62 -2.95 -21.20
CA GLN A 321 10.14 -1.90 -22.08
C GLN A 321 8.91 -2.37 -22.84
N GLY A 322 7.91 -1.50 -22.95
CA GLY A 322 6.64 -1.85 -23.54
C GLY A 322 5.97 -0.73 -24.32
N MET A 323 4.86 -1.10 -24.95
CA MET A 323 3.96 -0.17 -25.64
C MET A 323 2.62 -0.14 -24.90
N LEU A 324 2.19 1.05 -24.48
CA LEU A 324 0.84 1.28 -23.98
C LEU A 324 -0.04 1.73 -25.14
N GLU A 325 -1.13 1.02 -25.40
CA GLU A 325 -2.14 1.33 -26.40
C GLU A 325 -3.49 1.64 -25.73
N LEU A 326 -4.12 2.76 -26.06
CA LEU A 326 -5.42 3.15 -25.52
C LEU A 326 -6.56 2.71 -26.44
N SER A 327 -7.55 2.06 -25.84
CA SER A 327 -8.81 1.65 -26.45
C SER A 327 -9.99 2.42 -25.85
N GLY A 328 -11.18 2.31 -26.46
CA GLY A 328 -12.39 3.00 -26.03
C GLY A 328 -12.47 4.46 -26.49
N ASP A 329 -13.50 5.15 -26.03
CA ASP A 329 -13.84 6.50 -26.46
C ASP A 329 -13.17 7.51 -25.52
N MET A 330 -12.29 8.34 -26.09
CA MET A 330 -11.69 9.49 -25.42
C MET A 330 -12.05 10.74 -26.21
N PRO A 331 -12.19 11.91 -25.54
CA PRO A 331 -12.29 13.20 -26.21
C PRO A 331 -11.14 13.39 -27.22
N GLY A 332 -11.41 14.07 -28.34
CA GLY A 332 -10.39 14.28 -29.39
C GLY A 332 -9.16 15.05 -28.93
N ASP A 333 -9.31 15.88 -27.88
CA ASP A 333 -8.23 16.60 -27.20
C ASP A 333 -7.88 16.01 -25.82
N GLY A 334 -8.40 14.82 -25.52
CA GLY A 334 -8.19 14.10 -24.28
C GLY A 334 -6.75 13.63 -24.10
N VAL A 335 -6.34 13.57 -22.85
CA VAL A 335 -5.02 13.16 -22.37
C VAL A 335 -5.18 11.93 -21.48
N ALA A 336 -4.14 11.08 -21.47
CA ALA A 336 -4.02 10.01 -20.49
C ALA A 336 -2.65 10.09 -19.79
N THR A 337 -2.62 9.69 -18.52
CA THR A 337 -1.43 9.67 -17.68
C THR A 337 -1.34 8.31 -17.00
N LEU A 338 -0.25 7.59 -17.22
CA LEU A 338 0.10 6.38 -16.50
C LEU A 338 1.13 6.74 -15.43
N GLY A 339 0.83 6.43 -14.17
CA GLY A 339 1.82 6.41 -13.09
C GLY A 339 2.34 4.98 -12.90
N VAL A 340 3.67 4.82 -12.89
CA VAL A 340 4.35 3.57 -12.58
C VAL A 340 5.01 3.70 -11.21
N TYR A 341 4.68 2.77 -10.33
CA TYR A 341 5.02 2.75 -8.92
C TYR A 341 5.88 1.54 -8.60
N GLN A 342 6.71 1.66 -7.57
CA GLN A 342 7.46 0.56 -6.98
C GLN A 342 7.28 0.58 -5.47
N GLU A 343 7.54 -0.55 -4.84
CA GLU A 343 7.49 -0.70 -3.40
C GLU A 343 8.48 0.25 -2.70
N THR A 344 8.08 0.77 -1.55
CA THR A 344 8.90 1.60 -0.66
C THR A 344 8.64 1.19 0.79
N GLU A 345 9.50 1.61 1.71
CA GLU A 345 9.35 1.29 3.13
C GLU A 345 8.03 1.89 3.67
N SER A 346 7.14 1.02 4.14
CA SER A 346 5.75 1.31 4.47
C SER A 346 5.54 2.23 5.69
N HIS A 347 6.55 2.41 6.53
CA HIS A 347 6.47 3.18 7.78
C HIS A 347 6.47 4.71 7.59
N LEU A 348 6.61 5.22 6.36
CA LEU A 348 6.81 6.64 6.07
C LEU A 348 5.54 7.40 5.63
N ILE A 349 4.37 6.76 5.59
CA ILE A 349 3.17 7.36 4.98
C ILE A 349 2.19 7.88 6.05
N PRO A 350 1.73 9.14 5.97
CA PRO A 350 0.67 9.67 6.84
C PRO A 350 -0.64 8.92 6.63
N MET A 351 -1.17 8.32 7.70
CA MET A 351 -2.38 7.49 7.68
C MET A 351 -3.64 8.26 8.13
N PRO A 352 -4.72 8.30 7.33
CA PRO A 352 -6.03 8.79 7.76
C PRO A 352 -6.54 8.07 9.01
N ARG A 353 -7.02 8.82 10.01
CA ARG A 353 -7.40 8.24 11.31
C ARG A 353 -8.76 7.53 11.34
N GLY A 354 -9.62 7.74 10.35
CA GLY A 354 -11.00 7.23 10.35
C GLY A 354 -11.83 7.74 11.54
N ASP A 355 -13.07 7.26 11.62
CA ASP A 355 -13.93 7.38 12.80
C ASP A 355 -14.16 5.98 13.39
N LEU A 356 -14.44 5.90 14.69
CA LEU A 356 -14.85 4.66 15.35
C LEU A 356 -16.24 4.23 14.86
N THR A 357 -16.29 3.32 13.90
CA THR A 357 -17.49 2.69 13.35
C THR A 357 -17.66 1.26 13.88
N GLU A 358 -18.87 0.72 13.82
CA GLU A 358 -19.10 -0.70 14.11
C GLU A 358 -18.70 -1.54 12.90
N GLY A 359 -17.99 -2.64 13.15
CA GLY A 359 -17.62 -3.59 12.10
C GLY A 359 -18.84 -4.26 11.45
N PRO A 360 -18.65 -4.90 10.27
CA PRO A 360 -19.71 -5.65 9.61
C PRO A 360 -20.31 -6.75 10.51
N PRO A 361 -21.58 -7.15 10.27
CA PRO A 361 -22.15 -8.27 11.00
C PRO A 361 -21.32 -9.55 10.79
N VAL A 362 -21.23 -10.38 11.83
CA VAL A 362 -20.58 -11.68 11.78
C VAL A 362 -21.57 -12.71 11.23
N ASP A 363 -21.16 -13.44 10.18
CA ASP A 363 -22.01 -14.43 9.51
C ASP A 363 -22.25 -15.68 10.37
N ASP A 364 -23.39 -16.35 10.16
CA ASP A 364 -23.70 -17.62 10.83
C ASP A 364 -22.62 -18.67 10.52
N GLY A 365 -22.04 -19.28 11.56
CA GLY A 365 -20.97 -20.28 11.41
C GLY A 365 -19.56 -19.68 11.27
N ALA A 366 -19.43 -18.36 11.40
CA ALA A 366 -18.15 -17.69 11.56
C ALA A 366 -17.89 -17.33 13.04
N VAL A 367 -16.63 -17.13 13.40
CA VAL A 367 -16.20 -16.78 14.75
C VAL A 367 -15.34 -15.53 14.68
N GLU A 368 -15.73 -14.50 15.43
CA GLU A 368 -14.93 -13.30 15.64
C GLU A 368 -13.81 -13.56 16.64
N LEU A 369 -12.60 -13.11 16.31
CA LEU A 369 -11.44 -13.19 17.18
C LEU A 369 -11.59 -12.21 18.35
N ASP A 370 -11.40 -12.69 19.58
CA ASP A 370 -11.45 -11.85 20.77
C ASP A 370 -10.18 -11.01 20.88
N LEU A 371 -10.29 -9.74 20.47
CA LEU A 371 -9.21 -8.77 20.54
C LEU A 371 -8.98 -8.28 21.98
N SER A 372 -9.87 -8.51 22.95
CA SER A 372 -9.72 -7.93 24.29
C SER A 372 -8.55 -8.48 25.10
N GLU A 373 -8.04 -9.67 24.74
CA GLU A 373 -6.84 -10.27 25.33
C GLU A 373 -5.54 -9.86 24.63
N GLY A 374 -5.64 -9.04 23.58
CA GLY A 374 -4.48 -8.51 22.88
C GLY A 374 -3.68 -7.52 23.74
N GLY A 375 -2.42 -7.31 23.36
CA GLY A 375 -1.52 -6.44 24.09
C GLY A 375 -0.39 -5.89 23.23
N PRO A 376 0.53 -5.10 23.81
CA PRO A 376 1.66 -4.55 23.08
C PRO A 376 2.51 -5.68 22.50
N GLY A 377 2.88 -5.51 21.23
CA GLY A 377 3.90 -6.26 20.51
C GLY A 377 5.10 -5.37 20.16
N MET A 378 5.84 -5.77 19.13
CA MET A 378 7.10 -5.18 18.73
C MET A 378 6.92 -3.91 17.94
N HIS A 379 7.93 -3.04 17.97
CA HIS A 379 7.96 -1.83 17.16
C HIS A 379 6.71 -0.95 17.28
N HIS A 380 6.09 -0.93 18.47
CA HIS A 380 4.83 -0.23 18.77
C HIS A 380 3.56 -0.83 18.13
N ASN A 381 3.62 -2.09 17.70
CA ASN A 381 2.46 -2.83 17.21
C ASN A 381 1.63 -3.39 18.37
N TRP A 382 0.42 -3.82 18.05
CA TRP A 382 -0.49 -4.53 18.95
C TRP A 382 -0.72 -5.95 18.42
N ARG A 383 -0.85 -6.93 19.32
CA ARG A 383 -0.91 -8.35 19.00
C ARG A 383 -2.05 -9.06 19.73
N ALA A 384 -2.84 -9.86 19.02
CA ALA A 384 -3.81 -10.79 19.59
C ALA A 384 -3.70 -12.19 18.97
N VAL A 385 -4.10 -13.20 19.74
CA VAL A 385 -3.99 -14.61 19.36
C VAL A 385 -5.21 -15.38 19.82
N GLN A 386 -5.76 -16.22 18.95
CA GLN A 386 -6.79 -17.19 19.32
C GLN A 386 -6.70 -18.44 18.44
N SER A 387 -7.07 -19.60 18.99
CA SER A 387 -7.11 -20.85 18.23
C SER A 387 -8.53 -21.22 17.80
N PHE A 388 -8.61 -21.79 16.61
CA PHE A 388 -9.84 -22.16 15.94
C PHE A 388 -9.73 -23.58 15.39
N SER A 389 -10.84 -24.31 15.43
CA SER A 389 -11.04 -25.48 14.59
C SER A 389 -11.62 -25.00 13.26
N VAL A 390 -10.88 -25.14 12.17
CA VAL A 390 -11.25 -24.68 10.82
C VAL A 390 -11.59 -25.85 9.89
N GLY A 391 -12.49 -25.64 8.93
CA GLY A 391 -12.82 -26.57 7.85
C GLY A 391 -12.17 -26.22 6.50
N HIS A 392 -12.41 -27.04 5.46
CA HIS A 392 -11.77 -26.92 4.14
C HIS A 392 -12.05 -25.59 3.43
N GLY A 393 -13.24 -25.02 3.62
CA GLY A 393 -13.67 -23.77 2.99
C GLY A 393 -13.47 -22.52 3.85
N SER A 394 -12.69 -22.62 4.93
CA SER A 394 -12.52 -21.51 5.86
C SER A 394 -11.72 -20.38 5.23
N THR A 395 -12.12 -19.16 5.57
CA THR A 395 -11.47 -17.91 5.17
C THR A 395 -11.35 -16.99 6.38
N ILE A 396 -10.48 -16.00 6.27
CA ILE A 396 -10.27 -14.97 7.29
C ILE A 396 -10.74 -13.65 6.70
N ARG A 397 -11.85 -13.13 7.21
CA ARG A 397 -12.33 -11.79 6.89
C ARG A 397 -11.77 -10.80 7.91
N VAL A 398 -11.10 -9.77 7.41
CA VAL A 398 -10.54 -8.67 8.20
C VAL A 398 -11.28 -7.40 7.80
N TRP A 399 -11.77 -6.67 8.79
CA TRP A 399 -12.29 -5.32 8.63
C TRP A 399 -11.46 -4.35 9.46
N ALA A 400 -11.19 -3.18 8.89
CA ALA A 400 -10.41 -2.13 9.53
C ALA A 400 -11.15 -0.79 9.43
N GLY A 401 -11.58 -0.25 10.56
CA GLY A 401 -12.22 1.06 10.66
C GLY A 401 -11.27 2.25 10.49
N ARG A 402 -9.96 2.02 10.34
CA ARG A 402 -8.97 3.06 10.00
C ARG A 402 -7.81 2.48 9.20
N THR A 403 -7.02 3.35 8.55
CA THR A 403 -5.85 2.91 7.78
C THR A 403 -4.68 2.52 8.69
N GLY A 404 -3.91 1.52 8.27
CA GLY A 404 -2.67 1.07 8.89
C GLY A 404 -2.26 -0.31 8.40
N GLY A 405 -1.38 -0.99 9.12
CA GLY A 405 -0.86 -2.29 8.75
C GLY A 405 -1.51 -3.41 9.55
N ILE A 406 -1.93 -4.49 8.88
CA ILE A 406 -2.46 -5.69 9.53
C ILE A 406 -1.74 -6.91 8.98
N ALA A 407 -1.01 -7.62 9.82
CA ALA A 407 -0.55 -8.98 9.53
C ALA A 407 -1.52 -9.98 10.16
N VAL A 408 -1.94 -10.98 9.39
CA VAL A 408 -2.62 -12.14 9.94
C VAL A 408 -1.80 -13.38 9.63
N ASN A 409 -1.32 -14.05 10.68
CA ASN A 409 -0.60 -15.30 10.59
C ASN A 409 -1.49 -16.46 11.07
N VAL A 410 -1.46 -17.58 10.36
CA VAL A 410 -2.11 -18.84 10.77
C VAL A 410 -0.99 -19.84 11.02
N ASP A 411 -0.84 -20.32 12.26
CA ASP A 411 0.27 -21.20 12.67
C ASP A 411 1.65 -20.70 12.21
N GLY A 412 1.88 -19.38 12.25
CA GLY A 412 3.14 -18.75 11.82
C GLY A 412 3.32 -18.58 10.32
N VAL A 413 2.32 -18.97 9.51
CA VAL A 413 2.28 -18.74 8.06
C VAL A 413 1.41 -17.51 7.77
N PRO A 414 1.89 -16.49 7.06
CA PRO A 414 1.07 -15.31 6.74
C PRO A 414 -0.09 -15.70 5.82
N ALA A 415 -1.32 -15.38 6.25
CA ALA A 415 -2.50 -15.39 5.39
C ALA A 415 -2.61 -14.09 4.58
N THR A 416 -1.99 -13.02 5.06
CA THR A 416 -1.81 -11.73 4.38
C THR A 416 -0.58 -11.72 3.48
N ASP A 417 -0.33 -12.82 2.76
CA ASP A 417 0.78 -13.00 1.80
C ASP A 417 0.22 -13.14 0.39
N ASP A 418 0.80 -12.42 -0.57
CA ASP A 418 0.44 -12.50 -1.99
C ASP A 418 1.43 -13.35 -2.81
N GLY A 419 2.38 -13.99 -2.11
CA GLY A 419 3.45 -14.83 -2.63
C GLY A 419 4.85 -14.22 -2.43
N ASP A 420 4.94 -12.93 -2.07
CA ASP A 420 6.21 -12.24 -1.85
C ASP A 420 6.99 -12.86 -0.68
N VAL A 421 6.32 -13.18 0.42
CA VAL A 421 6.95 -13.75 1.61
C VAL A 421 7.51 -15.14 1.31
N ALA A 422 6.70 -15.98 0.67
CA ALA A 422 7.13 -17.32 0.25
C ALA A 422 8.33 -17.27 -0.72
N ALA A 423 8.33 -16.30 -1.64
CA ALA A 423 9.40 -16.13 -2.61
C ALA A 423 10.73 -15.69 -1.98
N VAL A 424 10.71 -14.73 -1.05
CA VAL A 424 11.92 -14.32 -0.34
C VAL A 424 12.48 -15.48 0.49
N MET A 425 11.63 -16.34 1.09
CA MET A 425 12.12 -17.51 1.82
C MET A 425 12.86 -18.49 0.92
N ALA A 426 12.27 -18.83 -0.22
CA ALA A 426 12.91 -19.70 -1.19
C ALA A 426 14.21 -19.09 -1.74
N LEU A 427 14.26 -17.77 -1.92
CA LEU A 427 15.48 -17.04 -2.33
C LEU A 427 16.58 -17.13 -1.25
N LEU A 428 16.22 -16.91 0.02
CA LEU A 428 17.16 -16.98 1.15
C LEU A 428 17.68 -18.41 1.37
N GLU A 429 16.82 -19.42 1.23
CA GLU A 429 17.21 -20.83 1.34
C GLU A 429 18.21 -21.19 0.23
N ALA A 430 17.94 -20.81 -1.01
CA ALA A 430 18.86 -21.01 -2.13
C ALA A 430 20.22 -20.33 -1.89
N GLN A 431 20.22 -19.12 -1.32
CA GLN A 431 21.45 -18.39 -0.98
C GLN A 431 22.28 -19.08 0.10
N LEU A 432 21.63 -19.71 1.07
CA LEU A 432 22.30 -20.42 2.17
C LEU A 432 22.87 -21.79 1.75
N GLU A 433 22.33 -22.41 0.70
CA GLU A 433 22.79 -23.71 0.19
C GLU A 433 23.98 -23.62 -0.79
N GLU A 434 24.22 -22.46 -1.43
CA GLU A 434 25.32 -22.32 -2.40
C GLU A 434 26.71 -22.19 -1.71
N PRO A 435 27.69 -23.05 -2.04
CA PRO A 435 29.02 -22.98 -1.46
C PRO A 435 29.75 -21.71 -1.89
N SER A 436 30.26 -20.96 -0.91
CA SER A 436 30.93 -19.65 -1.01
C SER A 436 32.20 -19.59 -1.89
N ASP A 437 32.60 -20.69 -2.53
CA ASP A 437 33.83 -20.79 -3.32
C ASP A 437 33.67 -20.23 -4.76
N ALA A 438 32.45 -19.87 -5.18
CA ALA A 438 32.21 -19.24 -6.47
C ALA A 438 32.34 -17.72 -6.36
N ALA A 439 33.38 -17.15 -6.99
CA ALA A 439 33.75 -15.73 -6.96
C ALA A 439 32.72 -14.73 -7.55
N GLN A 440 31.47 -15.14 -7.78
CA GLN A 440 30.32 -14.32 -8.13
C GLN A 440 29.08 -15.15 -7.80
N VAL A 441 28.51 -14.94 -6.59
CA VAL A 441 27.13 -15.37 -6.32
C VAL A 441 26.26 -14.48 -7.21
N MET A 442 25.83 -15.00 -8.36
CA MET A 442 24.80 -14.34 -9.16
C MET A 442 23.54 -14.41 -8.32
N MET A 443 23.07 -13.26 -7.82
CA MET A 443 21.79 -13.19 -7.14
C MET A 443 20.73 -13.82 -8.06
N PRO A 444 19.97 -14.84 -7.58
CA PRO A 444 18.90 -15.41 -8.37
C PRO A 444 17.92 -14.31 -8.79
N GLU A 445 17.40 -14.41 -10.00
CA GLU A 445 16.45 -13.41 -10.51
C GLU A 445 15.14 -13.51 -9.69
N PRO A 446 14.69 -12.46 -8.99
CA PRO A 446 13.50 -12.52 -8.13
C PRO A 446 12.24 -13.06 -8.81
N ARG A 447 12.10 -12.82 -10.13
CA ARG A 447 11.02 -13.35 -10.98
C ARG A 447 10.94 -14.88 -11.05
N ASP A 448 12.00 -15.59 -10.68
CA ASP A 448 12.02 -17.06 -10.67
C ASP A 448 11.35 -17.62 -9.39
N TYR A 449 11.11 -16.76 -8.39
CA TYR A 449 10.60 -17.14 -7.06
C TYR A 449 9.17 -16.67 -6.80
N ALA A 450 8.72 -15.57 -7.43
CA ALA A 450 7.34 -15.08 -7.34
C ALA A 450 6.75 -14.80 -8.72
N ASP A 451 5.45 -15.06 -8.87
CA ASP A 451 4.69 -14.57 -10.01
C ASP A 451 4.32 -13.09 -9.76
N TRP A 452 4.99 -12.18 -10.47
CA TRP A 452 4.72 -10.74 -10.37
C TRP A 452 3.24 -10.40 -10.61
N SER A 453 2.51 -11.22 -11.38
CA SER A 453 1.12 -10.94 -11.74
C SER A 453 0.13 -11.22 -10.61
N THR A 454 0.53 -11.95 -9.57
CA THR A 454 -0.29 -12.20 -8.37
C THR A 454 -0.07 -11.18 -7.26
N GLN A 455 0.92 -10.31 -7.42
CA GLN A 455 1.30 -9.29 -6.43
C GLN A 455 0.22 -8.23 -6.30
N GLN A 456 -0.05 -7.80 -5.07
CA GLN A 456 -1.13 -6.87 -4.74
C GLN A 456 -0.56 -5.61 -4.10
N ALA A 457 -0.95 -4.45 -4.64
CA ALA A 457 -0.40 -3.15 -4.23
C ALA A 457 -0.48 -2.87 -2.72
N ASP A 458 -1.52 -3.40 -2.09
CA ASP A 458 -1.87 -3.21 -0.70
C ASP A 458 -1.49 -4.41 0.19
N VAL A 459 -0.78 -5.42 -0.33
CA VAL A 459 -0.17 -6.51 0.46
C VAL A 459 1.34 -6.45 0.32
N ARG A 460 2.05 -6.42 1.46
CA ARG A 460 3.50 -6.34 1.51
C ARG A 460 4.09 -7.04 2.71
N ASP A 461 5.10 -7.86 2.46
CA ASP A 461 5.86 -8.54 3.50
C ASP A 461 4.93 -9.28 4.48
N GLY A 462 3.87 -9.91 3.96
CA GLY A 462 2.90 -10.59 4.81
C GLY A 462 1.95 -9.66 5.57
N ARG A 463 1.79 -8.40 5.15
CA ARG A 463 0.91 -7.40 5.78
C ARG A 463 -0.06 -6.81 4.77
N TRP A 464 -1.31 -6.64 5.17
CA TRP A 464 -2.29 -5.82 4.47
C TRP A 464 -2.14 -4.35 4.90
N LEU A 465 -1.82 -3.49 3.95
CA LEU A 465 -1.82 -2.03 4.07
C LEU A 465 -3.24 -1.53 3.79
N VAL A 466 -4.00 -1.28 4.85
CA VAL A 466 -5.41 -0.89 4.76
C VAL A 466 -5.53 0.41 3.95
N PRO A 467 -6.14 0.37 2.76
CA PRO A 467 -6.10 1.50 1.83
C PRO A 467 -6.98 2.66 2.30
N ALA A 468 -8.12 2.37 2.94
CA ALA A 468 -9.06 3.38 3.44
C ALA A 468 -9.74 2.86 4.72
N PRO A 469 -10.26 3.76 5.57
CA PRO A 469 -11.16 3.37 6.66
C PRO A 469 -12.35 2.53 6.17
N ASP A 470 -12.89 1.69 7.05
CA ASP A 470 -13.99 0.77 6.79
C ASP A 470 -13.74 -0.30 5.70
N ALA A 471 -12.49 -0.47 5.28
CA ALA A 471 -12.15 -1.49 4.29
C ALA A 471 -12.37 -2.90 4.87
N VAL A 472 -12.88 -3.80 4.02
CA VAL A 472 -13.04 -5.22 4.31
C VAL A 472 -12.22 -6.00 3.31
N ARG A 473 -11.48 -7.00 3.80
CA ARG A 473 -10.77 -7.95 2.95
C ARG A 473 -10.95 -9.37 3.46
N THR A 474 -10.99 -10.31 2.54
CA THR A 474 -11.06 -11.74 2.87
C THR A 474 -9.83 -12.45 2.32
N PHE A 475 -9.14 -13.16 3.19
CA PHE A 475 -7.96 -13.97 2.89
C PHE A 475 -8.34 -15.45 2.96
N THR A 476 -7.79 -16.25 2.07
CA THR A 476 -7.88 -17.72 2.17
C THR A 476 -6.91 -18.23 3.23
N LEU A 477 -7.22 -19.37 3.85
CA LEU A 477 -6.21 -20.05 4.66
C LEU A 477 -4.99 -20.43 3.80
N PRO A 478 -3.77 -20.37 4.34
CA PRO A 478 -2.59 -20.86 3.64
C PRO A 478 -2.77 -22.33 3.25
N SER A 479 -2.41 -22.67 2.01
CA SER A 479 -2.73 -23.97 1.40
C SER A 479 -2.24 -25.18 2.22
N GLN A 480 -1.09 -25.06 2.89
CA GLN A 480 -0.51 -26.08 3.76
C GLN A 480 -1.25 -26.28 5.10
N LEU A 481 -2.15 -25.34 5.45
CA LEU A 481 -2.98 -25.35 6.64
C LEU A 481 -4.43 -25.72 6.35
N THR A 482 -4.86 -25.61 5.09
CA THR A 482 -6.21 -25.97 4.65
C THR A 482 -6.45 -27.48 4.84
N PRO A 483 -7.43 -27.89 5.67
CA PRO A 483 -7.73 -29.32 5.87
C PRO A 483 -8.41 -29.93 4.64
N GLY A 484 -8.41 -31.27 4.56
CA GLY A 484 -9.13 -31.99 3.51
C GLY A 484 -10.64 -31.79 3.57
N ALA A 485 -11.34 -32.05 2.47
CA ALA A 485 -12.80 -31.92 2.41
C ALA A 485 -13.49 -32.81 3.48
N GLY A 486 -14.27 -32.17 4.36
CA GLY A 486 -14.96 -32.84 5.48
C GLY A 486 -14.11 -33.06 6.74
N GLU A 487 -12.83 -32.68 6.72
CA GLU A 487 -11.94 -32.69 7.87
C GLU A 487 -11.96 -31.32 8.58
N ARG A 488 -11.57 -31.32 9.87
CA ARG A 488 -11.28 -30.09 10.60
C ARG A 488 -9.88 -30.14 11.18
N ARG A 489 -9.22 -28.99 11.24
CA ARG A 489 -7.88 -28.83 11.82
C ARG A 489 -7.91 -27.73 12.87
N THR A 490 -7.17 -27.92 13.96
CA THR A 490 -6.92 -26.82 14.90
C THR A 490 -5.77 -25.99 14.37
N VAL A 491 -5.98 -24.67 14.29
CA VAL A 491 -4.98 -23.67 13.91
C VAL A 491 -5.02 -22.52 14.90
N THR A 492 -3.91 -21.83 15.07
CA THR A 492 -3.81 -20.56 15.79
C THR A 492 -3.81 -19.43 14.79
N VAL A 493 -4.72 -18.47 14.95
CA VAL A 493 -4.68 -17.19 14.23
C VAL A 493 -4.05 -16.15 15.14
N GLU A 494 -2.97 -15.55 14.67
CA GLU A 494 -2.27 -14.43 15.27
C GLU A 494 -2.49 -13.19 14.40
N VAL A 495 -2.84 -12.08 15.03
CA VAL A 495 -3.06 -10.80 14.36
C VAL A 495 -2.08 -9.79 14.97
N VAL A 496 -1.28 -9.16 14.12
CA VAL A 496 -0.38 -8.08 14.49
C VAL A 496 -0.80 -6.82 13.74
N THR A 497 -1.00 -5.73 14.46
CA THR A 497 -1.48 -4.48 13.89
C THR A 497 -0.53 -3.33 14.16
N GLU A 498 -0.33 -2.51 13.14
CA GLU A 498 0.34 -1.22 13.22
C GLU A 498 -0.72 -0.14 13.02
N ASN A 499 -0.94 0.69 14.03
CA ASN A 499 -1.89 1.81 13.97
C ASN A 499 -3.34 1.42 13.58
N VAL A 500 -3.93 0.29 14.01
CA VAL A 500 -5.37 -0.02 13.78
C VAL A 500 -6.06 -0.84 14.90
N ASP A 501 -5.41 -1.03 16.04
CA ASP A 501 -5.82 -1.93 17.13
C ASP A 501 -7.25 -1.71 17.66
N ASP A 502 -7.63 -0.47 17.95
CA ASP A 502 -8.95 -0.14 18.49
C ASP A 502 -10.09 -0.20 17.44
N HIS A 503 -9.79 -0.45 16.15
CA HIS A 503 -10.73 -0.32 15.02
C HIS A 503 -10.63 -1.54 14.10
N LEU A 504 -10.54 -2.74 14.68
CA LEU A 504 -10.30 -3.98 13.96
C LEU A 504 -11.40 -4.99 14.26
N GLN A 505 -11.77 -5.77 13.25
CA GLN A 505 -12.54 -7.01 13.41
C GLN A 505 -11.89 -8.08 12.55
N VAL A 506 -11.61 -9.25 13.15
CA VAL A 506 -11.11 -10.43 12.43
C VAL A 506 -12.09 -11.57 12.65
N VAL A 507 -12.59 -12.13 11.55
CA VAL A 507 -13.61 -13.19 11.56
C VAL A 507 -13.08 -14.38 10.77
N VAL A 508 -13.10 -15.56 11.38
CA VAL A 508 -12.77 -16.83 10.72
C VAL A 508 -14.07 -17.55 10.34
N THR A 509 -14.26 -17.82 9.05
CA THR A 509 -15.46 -18.51 8.53
C THR A 509 -15.32 -20.03 8.64
N ASP A 510 -16.44 -20.77 8.68
CA ASP A 510 -16.50 -22.23 8.91
C ASP A 510 -15.59 -22.66 10.08
N ALA A 511 -15.66 -21.91 11.18
CA ALA A 511 -14.78 -22.06 12.33
C ALA A 511 -15.56 -22.32 13.62
N LEU A 512 -14.87 -22.93 14.59
CA LEU A 512 -15.32 -23.03 15.98
C LEU A 512 -14.16 -22.62 16.89
N PRO A 513 -14.40 -21.94 18.02
CA PRO A 513 -13.34 -21.69 19.00
C PRO A 513 -12.72 -23.02 19.45
N ALA A 514 -11.38 -23.11 19.44
CA ALA A 514 -10.66 -24.26 19.96
C ALA A 514 -10.13 -23.96 21.36
N ALA A 515 -10.31 -24.89 22.28
CA ALA A 515 -9.68 -24.81 23.60
C ALA A 515 -8.20 -25.21 23.48
N VAL A 516 -7.33 -24.40 24.07
CA VAL A 516 -5.88 -24.64 24.16
C VAL A 516 -5.50 -24.82 25.62
N ASP A 517 -4.57 -25.74 25.88
CA ASP A 517 -4.03 -25.95 27.22
C ASP A 517 -3.03 -24.85 27.57
N THR A 518 -3.47 -23.87 28.36
CA THR A 518 -2.65 -22.75 28.85
C THR A 518 -2.16 -22.97 30.29
N ALA A 519 -2.13 -24.21 30.76
CA ALA A 519 -1.60 -24.53 32.08
C ALA A 519 -0.13 -24.07 32.25
N PRO A 520 0.31 -23.75 33.48
CA PRO A 520 1.70 -23.42 33.76
C PRO A 520 2.65 -24.54 33.32
N VAL A 521 3.76 -24.15 32.69
CA VAL A 521 4.82 -25.07 32.27
C VAL A 521 5.86 -25.14 33.37
N VAL A 522 6.20 -26.36 33.77
CA VAL A 522 7.20 -26.64 34.81
C VAL A 522 8.56 -26.83 34.17
N ALA A 523 9.61 -26.31 34.82
CA ALA A 523 10.98 -26.47 34.37
C ALA A 523 11.38 -27.96 34.27
N LEU A 524 12.20 -28.30 33.29
CA LEU A 524 12.72 -29.65 33.14
C LEU A 524 13.61 -30.02 34.32
N ALA A 525 13.34 -31.18 34.93
CA ALA A 525 14.16 -31.73 36.00
C ALA A 525 15.59 -32.08 35.55
N THR A 526 15.79 -32.33 34.25
CA THR A 526 17.10 -32.57 33.64
C THR A 526 17.17 -31.79 32.33
N PRO A 527 17.71 -30.56 32.38
CA PRO A 527 17.93 -29.75 31.19
C PRO A 527 18.92 -30.39 30.21
N ASP A 528 18.70 -30.18 28.91
CA ASP A 528 19.57 -30.63 27.83
C ASP A 528 20.62 -29.57 27.46
N ALA A 529 20.35 -28.30 27.76
CA ALA A 529 21.28 -27.20 27.49
C ALA A 529 22.47 -27.18 28.48
N PRO A 530 23.63 -26.60 28.12
CA PRO A 530 24.79 -26.49 29.01
C PRO A 530 24.50 -25.76 30.31
N LEU A 531 24.93 -26.31 31.45
CA LEU A 531 24.76 -25.67 32.75
C LEU A 531 25.56 -24.36 32.88
N PHE A 532 26.77 -24.32 32.31
CA PHE A 532 27.64 -23.15 32.31
C PHE A 532 28.14 -22.87 30.90
N VAL A 533 27.99 -21.62 30.45
CA VAL A 533 28.43 -21.17 29.13
C VAL A 533 28.62 -19.65 29.16
N THR A 534 29.68 -19.15 28.52
CA THR A 534 29.91 -17.71 28.29
C THR A 534 29.68 -16.81 29.51
N GLY A 535 30.14 -17.22 30.71
CA GLY A 535 30.00 -16.43 31.94
C GLY A 535 28.62 -16.50 32.61
N HIS A 536 27.74 -17.36 32.13
CA HIS A 536 26.39 -17.53 32.63
C HIS A 536 26.14 -18.94 33.17
N ARG A 537 25.20 -19.06 34.10
CA ARG A 537 24.69 -20.32 34.63
C ARG A 537 23.22 -20.49 34.30
N MET A 538 22.84 -21.66 33.81
CA MET A 538 21.45 -22.00 33.57
C MET A 538 20.67 -22.09 34.89
N VAL A 539 19.49 -21.50 34.91
CA VAL A 539 18.57 -21.49 36.06
C VAL A 539 17.26 -22.21 35.79
N GLY A 540 16.91 -22.41 34.52
CA GLY A 540 15.76 -23.21 34.11
C GLY A 540 15.74 -23.47 32.60
N GLN A 541 15.10 -24.57 32.22
CA GLN A 541 14.74 -24.89 30.84
C GLN A 541 13.29 -25.35 30.84
N TRP A 542 12.50 -24.91 29.86
CA TRP A 542 11.11 -25.31 29.67
C TRP A 542 10.87 -25.71 28.22
N GLU A 543 9.91 -26.60 28.00
CA GLU A 543 9.41 -26.92 26.67
C GLU A 543 8.01 -26.33 26.52
N VAL A 544 7.89 -25.30 25.67
CA VAL A 544 6.66 -24.53 25.50
C VAL A 544 6.10 -24.77 24.09
N PRO A 545 4.84 -25.19 23.94
CA PRO A 545 4.22 -25.33 22.62
C PRO A 545 4.26 -24.03 21.82
N ALA A 546 4.68 -24.10 20.56
CA ALA A 546 4.67 -22.99 19.62
C ALA A 546 3.27 -22.74 19.05
N ASP A 547 2.32 -22.38 19.90
CA ASP A 547 0.91 -22.15 19.53
C ASP A 547 0.45 -20.70 19.74
N GLY A 548 1.37 -19.77 20.06
CA GLY A 548 1.07 -18.36 20.24
C GLY A 548 0.49 -17.97 21.60
N HIS A 549 0.11 -18.94 22.45
CA HIS A 549 -0.61 -18.71 23.70
C HIS A 549 0.32 -18.48 24.89
N VAL A 550 -0.14 -17.63 25.81
CA VAL A 550 0.58 -17.28 27.03
C VAL A 550 0.53 -18.43 28.04
N ARG A 551 1.68 -18.79 28.60
CA ARG A 551 1.80 -19.74 29.71
C ARG A 551 2.71 -19.20 30.79
N GLU A 552 2.36 -19.46 32.04
CA GLU A 552 3.25 -19.20 33.17
C GLU A 552 4.41 -20.20 33.16
N LEU A 553 5.64 -19.69 33.36
CA LEU A 553 6.83 -20.50 33.57
C LEU A 553 7.07 -20.65 35.06
N THR A 554 7.08 -21.89 35.53
CA THR A 554 7.26 -22.24 36.94
C THR A 554 8.56 -23.01 37.15
N LEU A 555 9.22 -22.72 38.26
CA LEU A 555 10.37 -23.46 38.73
C LEU A 555 9.91 -24.42 39.83
N ASP A 556 10.45 -25.65 39.84
CA ASP A 556 10.02 -26.70 40.78
C ASP A 556 10.17 -26.31 42.26
N ASP A 557 11.28 -25.66 42.64
CA ASP A 557 11.60 -25.38 44.05
C ASP A 557 12.45 -24.11 44.26
N SER A 558 12.61 -23.26 43.25
CA SER A 558 13.40 -22.01 43.34
C SER A 558 12.54 -20.78 43.60
N GLY A 559 13.11 -19.84 44.35
CA GLY A 559 12.57 -18.48 44.47
C GLY A 559 12.54 -17.75 43.11
N PRO A 560 12.09 -16.49 43.08
CA PRO A 560 11.97 -15.73 41.84
C PRO A 560 13.32 -15.65 41.08
N LEU A 561 13.25 -15.65 39.75
CA LEU A 561 14.43 -15.45 38.90
C LEU A 561 15.08 -14.08 39.18
N PRO A 562 16.42 -14.00 39.20
CA PRO A 562 17.16 -12.74 39.25
C PRO A 562 16.74 -11.81 38.11
N GLU A 563 16.72 -10.49 38.35
CA GLU A 563 16.36 -9.50 37.32
C GLU A 563 17.31 -9.52 36.12
N GLU A 564 18.58 -9.87 36.35
CA GLU A 564 19.60 -9.93 35.28
C GLU A 564 19.58 -11.24 34.48
N THR A 565 18.53 -12.06 34.66
CA THR A 565 18.37 -13.30 33.89
C THR A 565 18.09 -12.95 32.43
N VAL A 566 18.80 -13.60 31.52
CA VAL A 566 18.54 -13.57 30.08
C VAL A 566 17.67 -14.77 29.72
N ILE A 567 16.60 -14.53 28.97
CA ILE A 567 15.73 -15.58 28.44
C ILE A 567 16.01 -15.76 26.95
N LEU A 568 16.27 -17.00 26.55
CA LEU A 568 16.49 -17.39 25.16
C LEU A 568 15.40 -18.36 24.74
N ALA A 569 15.06 -18.35 23.46
CA ALA A 569 14.17 -19.35 22.88
C ALA A 569 14.88 -20.05 21.74
N VAL A 570 14.78 -21.38 21.71
CA VAL A 570 15.43 -22.22 20.71
C VAL A 570 14.36 -23.09 20.07
N ARG A 571 14.30 -23.03 18.74
CA ARG A 571 13.44 -23.89 17.93
C ARG A 571 14.17 -24.23 16.66
N GLU A 572 14.21 -25.51 16.31
CA GLU A 572 14.72 -25.92 14.99
C GLU A 572 13.93 -25.19 13.88
N PRO A 573 14.60 -24.71 12.83
CA PRO A 573 13.94 -23.98 11.76
C PRO A 573 12.88 -24.88 11.12
N ASP A 574 11.66 -24.34 11.02
CA ASP A 574 10.64 -24.90 10.17
C ASP A 574 10.89 -24.34 8.75
N PRO A 575 11.16 -25.17 7.74
CA PRO A 575 11.36 -24.69 6.36
C PRO A 575 10.12 -23.98 5.82
N THR A 576 8.95 -24.18 6.43
CA THR A 576 7.69 -23.55 6.01
C THR A 576 7.34 -22.28 6.80
N GLY A 577 8.14 -21.92 7.82
CA GLY A 577 7.87 -20.80 8.71
C GLY A 577 8.94 -19.70 8.64
N TRP A 578 8.53 -18.47 8.33
CA TRP A 578 9.44 -17.33 8.43
C TRP A 578 9.52 -16.85 9.88
N SER A 579 10.71 -16.97 10.48
CA SER A 579 11.00 -16.59 11.87
C SER A 579 10.95 -15.08 12.20
N SER A 580 10.69 -14.17 11.26
CA SER A 580 10.69 -12.72 11.51
C SER A 580 9.30 -12.11 11.68
N TRP A 581 8.22 -12.84 11.38
CA TRP A 581 6.85 -12.30 11.39
C TRP A 581 5.98 -12.80 12.55
N GLY A 582 6.42 -13.84 13.25
CA GLY A 582 5.81 -14.28 14.51
C GLY A 582 6.57 -13.71 15.70
N GLU A 583 5.86 -13.03 16.60
CA GLU A 583 6.45 -12.38 17.76
C GLU A 583 6.27 -13.22 19.03
N GLY A 584 7.39 -13.54 19.67
CA GLY A 584 7.38 -14.13 21.01
C GLY A 584 7.19 -13.03 22.03
N ARG A 585 6.37 -13.29 23.06
CA ARG A 585 6.15 -12.34 24.15
C ARG A 585 6.62 -12.93 25.46
N LEU A 586 7.57 -12.29 26.11
CA LEU A 586 7.98 -12.56 27.47
C LEU A 586 7.37 -11.48 28.37
N SER A 587 6.74 -11.84 29.48
CA SER A 587 6.23 -10.84 30.41
C SER A 587 6.45 -11.22 31.86
N ARG A 588 6.62 -10.20 32.70
CA ARG A 588 6.71 -10.35 34.14
C ARG A 588 5.81 -9.30 34.79
N GLY A 589 4.73 -9.76 35.42
CA GLY A 589 3.72 -8.85 35.95
C GLY A 589 3.04 -8.06 34.81
N GLY A 590 3.17 -6.72 34.83
CA GLY A 590 2.58 -5.83 33.83
C GLY A 590 3.50 -5.41 32.69
N GLU A 591 4.78 -5.80 32.75
CA GLU A 591 5.77 -5.45 31.72
C GLU A 591 5.97 -6.62 30.76
N ALA A 592 6.02 -6.33 29.46
CA ALA A 592 6.24 -7.30 28.41
C ALA A 592 7.38 -6.83 27.49
N VAL A 593 8.23 -7.77 27.10
CA VAL A 593 9.26 -7.59 26.10
C VAL A 593 9.13 -8.66 25.01
N PRO A 594 9.47 -8.31 23.78
CA PRO A 594 9.51 -9.29 22.72
C PRO A 594 10.76 -10.17 22.77
N PHE A 595 10.69 -11.34 22.16
CA PHE A 595 11.87 -12.17 21.88
C PHE A 595 11.65 -13.02 20.61
N TRP A 596 12.75 -13.52 20.03
CA TRP A 596 12.72 -14.36 18.83
C TRP A 596 13.31 -15.75 19.10
N PRO A 597 12.73 -16.80 18.50
CA PRO A 597 13.31 -18.13 18.53
C PRO A 597 14.54 -18.19 17.64
N GLN A 598 15.63 -18.67 18.20
CA GLN A 598 16.89 -18.96 17.52
C GLN A 598 16.81 -20.34 16.87
N ARG A 599 17.38 -20.47 15.67
CA ARG A 599 17.32 -21.70 14.86
C ARG A 599 18.05 -22.89 15.49
N ALA A 600 19.04 -22.61 16.34
CA ALA A 600 19.86 -23.63 16.97
C ALA A 600 20.35 -23.18 18.35
N LEU A 601 20.57 -24.14 19.24
CA LEU A 601 21.08 -23.89 20.59
C LEU A 601 22.42 -23.16 20.57
N ALA A 602 23.33 -23.57 19.69
CA ALA A 602 24.64 -22.95 19.55
C ALA A 602 24.54 -21.44 19.26
N GLY A 603 23.72 -21.06 18.29
CA GLY A 603 23.46 -19.65 17.96
C GLY A 603 22.83 -18.90 19.13
N ALA A 604 21.82 -19.49 19.78
CA ALA A 604 21.17 -18.87 20.93
C ALA A 604 22.13 -18.57 22.09
N LEU A 605 23.08 -19.47 22.37
CA LEU A 605 24.06 -19.28 23.44
C LEU A 605 25.11 -18.20 23.12
N LEU A 606 25.36 -17.90 21.84
CA LEU A 606 26.23 -16.78 21.44
C LEU A 606 25.61 -15.42 21.80
N GLU A 607 24.28 -15.34 21.77
CA GLU A 607 23.53 -14.13 22.11
C GLU A 607 23.76 -13.68 23.55
N LEU A 608 24.12 -14.59 24.47
CA LEU A 608 24.48 -14.26 25.87
C LEU A 608 25.66 -13.29 25.99
N ARG A 609 26.47 -13.14 24.92
CA ARG A 609 27.57 -12.17 24.91
C ARG A 609 27.14 -10.77 24.50
N ARG A 610 25.97 -10.61 23.88
CA ARG A 610 25.51 -9.32 23.41
C ARG A 610 24.56 -8.69 24.43
N PRO A 611 24.76 -7.42 24.78
CA PRO A 611 23.94 -6.71 25.77
C PRO A 611 22.51 -6.39 25.29
N GLU A 612 22.23 -6.59 24.00
CA GLU A 612 20.99 -6.17 23.32
C GLU A 612 19.84 -7.19 23.37
N PHE A 613 20.06 -8.41 23.89
CA PHE A 613 19.00 -9.41 24.01
C PHE A 613 18.12 -9.21 25.24
N ALA A 614 16.88 -9.72 25.14
CA ALA A 614 15.83 -9.52 26.13
C ALA A 614 16.24 -9.98 27.53
N GLN A 615 16.69 -9.03 28.34
CA GLN A 615 16.75 -9.19 29.78
C GLN A 615 15.33 -9.40 30.30
N LEU A 616 15.23 -10.19 31.37
CA LEU A 616 13.97 -10.42 32.05
C LEU A 616 13.33 -9.06 32.43
N PRO A 617 12.06 -8.79 32.05
CA PRO A 617 11.41 -7.55 32.42
C PRO A 617 11.45 -7.36 33.95
N PRO A 618 11.79 -6.15 34.43
CA PRO A 618 11.81 -5.88 35.86
C PRO A 618 10.38 -5.94 36.44
N GLY A 619 10.30 -6.15 37.75
CA GLY A 619 9.04 -6.05 38.48
C GLY A 619 8.50 -7.36 39.06
N PRO A 620 7.49 -7.25 39.94
CA PRO A 620 6.91 -8.39 40.64
C PRO A 620 5.85 -9.10 39.78
N GLY A 621 5.80 -10.43 39.86
CA GLY A 621 4.75 -11.22 39.25
C GLY A 621 5.25 -12.56 38.68
N PRO A 622 4.32 -13.39 38.18
CA PRO A 622 4.68 -14.60 37.45
C PRO A 622 5.43 -14.23 36.17
N LEU A 623 6.39 -15.07 35.79
CA LEU A 623 6.99 -15.02 34.47
C LEU A 623 6.07 -15.76 33.51
N THR A 624 5.65 -15.12 32.43
CA THR A 624 4.87 -15.79 31.39
C THR A 624 5.52 -15.62 30.03
N VAL A 625 5.31 -16.60 29.17
CA VAL A 625 5.84 -16.64 27.82
C VAL A 625 4.76 -17.04 26.84
N ALA A 626 4.73 -16.39 25.68
CA ALA A 626 4.02 -16.82 24.49
C ALA A 626 5.05 -16.99 23.38
N VAL A 627 5.16 -18.20 22.84
CA VAL A 627 6.08 -18.51 21.73
C VAL A 627 5.34 -18.27 20.41
N PRO A 628 5.99 -17.72 19.37
CA PRO A 628 5.37 -17.55 18.06
C PRO A 628 4.73 -18.86 17.57
N ALA A 629 3.50 -18.77 17.06
CA ALA A 629 2.82 -19.93 16.50
C ALA A 629 3.63 -20.54 15.35
N ALA A 630 3.63 -21.87 15.24
CA ALA A 630 4.27 -22.61 14.15
C ALA A 630 3.43 -23.83 13.76
N VAL A 631 3.60 -24.33 12.54
CA VAL A 631 2.79 -25.43 12.00
C VAL A 631 2.91 -26.67 12.89
N GLY A 632 1.77 -27.16 13.38
CA GLY A 632 1.73 -28.34 14.25
C GLY A 632 2.18 -28.10 15.70
N HIS A 633 2.43 -26.84 16.07
CA HIS A 633 2.77 -26.38 17.42
C HIS A 633 3.91 -27.16 18.09
N PRO A 634 5.08 -27.32 17.44
CA PRO A 634 6.22 -28.02 18.03
C PRO A 634 6.65 -27.35 19.34
N ALA A 635 7.29 -28.12 20.21
CA ALA A 635 7.87 -27.57 21.43
C ALA A 635 9.04 -26.64 21.08
N THR A 636 9.10 -25.51 21.76
CA THR A 636 10.21 -24.55 21.75
C THR A 636 10.89 -24.59 23.11
N SER A 637 12.20 -24.81 23.12
CA SER A 637 12.99 -24.78 24.34
C SER A 637 13.20 -23.34 24.79
N ILE A 638 12.67 -22.98 25.95
CA ILE A 638 12.93 -21.70 26.61
C ILE A 638 14.02 -21.90 27.64
N LEU A 639 15.10 -21.12 27.54
CA LEU A 639 16.27 -21.23 28.39
C LEU A 639 16.40 -19.97 29.23
N ALA A 640 16.68 -20.12 30.53
CA ALA A 640 16.99 -19.01 31.41
C ALA A 640 18.43 -19.12 31.90
N TYR A 641 19.22 -18.07 31.68
CA TYR A 641 20.61 -17.96 32.08
C TYR A 641 20.83 -16.72 32.93
N THR A 642 21.51 -16.86 34.08
CA THR A 642 21.92 -15.72 34.90
C THR A 642 23.42 -15.48 34.77
N PRO A 643 23.88 -14.22 34.68
CA PRO A 643 25.29 -13.89 34.78
C PRO A 643 25.87 -14.42 36.10
N VAL A 644 27.12 -14.89 36.05
CA VAL A 644 27.89 -15.32 37.23
C VAL A 644 29.16 -14.48 37.31
N PRO A 645 29.52 -13.96 38.49
CA PRO A 645 30.81 -13.29 38.67
C PRO A 645 31.96 -14.18 38.19
N TYR A 646 32.95 -13.59 37.51
CA TYR A 646 34.07 -14.33 36.93
C TYR A 646 34.75 -15.27 37.93
N GLU A 647 34.92 -14.79 39.17
CA GLU A 647 35.58 -15.51 40.26
C GLU A 647 34.75 -16.71 40.79
N GLU A 648 33.45 -16.73 40.52
CA GLU A 648 32.51 -17.77 40.94
C GLU A 648 32.16 -18.75 39.81
N PHE A 649 32.58 -18.47 38.57
CA PHE A 649 32.24 -19.29 37.41
C PHE A 649 32.99 -20.63 37.40
N ASP A 650 32.28 -21.72 37.11
CA ASP A 650 32.86 -23.06 37.00
C ASP A 650 33.37 -23.34 35.57
N PHE A 651 34.58 -22.86 35.27
CA PHE A 651 35.25 -23.10 33.99
C PHE A 651 35.47 -24.59 33.65
N SER A 652 35.43 -25.48 34.65
CA SER A 652 35.65 -26.92 34.41
C SER A 652 34.39 -27.64 33.96
N ALA A 653 33.22 -27.12 34.34
CA ALA A 653 31.91 -27.61 33.90
C ALA A 653 31.38 -26.88 32.66
N ALA A 654 32.04 -25.79 32.25
CA ALA A 654 31.63 -24.99 31.10
C ALA A 654 31.86 -25.71 29.76
N VAL A 655 30.90 -25.54 28.86
CA VAL A 655 31.03 -26.01 27.47
C VAL A 655 31.78 -24.97 26.64
N VAL A 656 32.62 -25.43 25.71
CA VAL A 656 33.31 -24.55 24.75
C VAL A 656 32.25 -23.92 23.84
N PRO A 657 32.14 -22.57 23.79
CA PRO A 657 31.20 -21.89 22.91
C PRO A 657 31.43 -22.22 21.43
N ALA A 658 30.38 -22.17 20.61
CA ALA A 658 30.45 -22.64 19.22
C ALA A 658 31.33 -21.77 18.29
N ASP A 659 31.52 -20.50 18.63
CA ASP A 659 32.40 -19.55 17.93
C ASP A 659 33.87 -19.66 18.38
N ILE A 660 34.14 -20.55 19.35
CA ILE A 660 35.46 -20.85 19.89
C ILE A 660 35.81 -22.28 19.46
N TRP A 661 37.02 -22.49 18.95
CA TRP A 661 37.45 -23.80 18.45
C TRP A 661 38.73 -24.28 19.15
N PRO A 662 39.03 -25.58 19.10
CA PRO A 662 40.25 -26.11 19.71
C PRO A 662 41.51 -25.43 19.17
N ALA A 663 42.44 -25.09 20.06
CA ALA A 663 43.68 -24.43 19.67
C ALA A 663 44.45 -25.25 18.62
N GLY A 664 44.96 -24.57 17.58
CA GLY A 664 45.69 -25.20 16.48
C GLY A 664 44.82 -25.94 15.45
N SER A 665 43.51 -25.94 15.62
CA SER A 665 42.56 -26.41 14.60
C SER A 665 42.02 -25.23 13.78
N PRO A 666 41.53 -25.45 12.55
CA PRO A 666 40.70 -24.46 11.87
C PRO A 666 39.37 -24.26 12.63
N PRO A 667 38.65 -23.15 12.38
CA PRO A 667 37.33 -22.93 12.96
C PRO A 667 36.38 -24.05 12.57
N THR A 668 35.41 -24.32 13.45
CA THR A 668 34.42 -25.38 13.22
C THR A 668 33.34 -24.91 12.24
N ASP A 669 33.08 -23.61 12.16
CA ASP A 669 32.22 -22.97 11.16
C ASP A 669 33.08 -22.19 10.15
N PRO A 670 33.10 -22.56 8.85
CA PRO A 670 33.84 -21.81 7.83
C PRO A 670 33.36 -20.36 7.67
N HIS A 671 32.09 -20.04 7.99
CA HIS A 671 31.57 -18.67 7.94
C HIS A 671 32.14 -17.77 9.05
N SER A 672 32.54 -18.35 10.19
CA SER A 672 33.21 -17.59 11.26
C SER A 672 34.56 -16.99 10.82
N GLN A 673 35.20 -17.56 9.80
CA GLN A 673 36.41 -17.02 9.16
C GLN A 673 36.15 -16.27 7.86
N SER A 674 35.00 -16.42 7.20
CA SER A 674 34.72 -15.69 5.96
C SER A 674 34.74 -14.18 6.16
N HIS A 675 34.36 -13.71 7.35
CA HIS A 675 34.46 -12.30 7.76
C HIS A 675 35.90 -11.79 7.92
N MET A 676 36.87 -12.69 8.08
CA MET A 676 38.29 -12.39 8.30
C MET A 676 39.15 -12.61 7.05
N VAL A 677 38.53 -12.99 5.92
CA VAL A 677 39.24 -13.13 4.64
C VAL A 677 39.77 -11.77 4.21
N GLY A 678 41.09 -11.67 4.00
CA GLY A 678 41.75 -10.40 3.66
C GLY A 678 42.28 -9.61 4.86
N TYR A 679 42.15 -10.11 6.10
CA TYR A 679 42.78 -9.51 7.26
C TYR A 679 44.27 -9.84 7.33
N GLU A 680 45.08 -8.85 7.66
CA GLU A 680 46.53 -8.99 7.86
C GLU A 680 46.88 -8.92 9.35
N THR A 681 47.72 -9.85 9.83
CA THR A 681 48.27 -9.79 11.18
C THR A 681 49.28 -8.65 11.27
N VAL A 682 48.95 -7.62 12.04
CA VAL A 682 49.80 -6.44 12.29
C VAL A 682 50.86 -6.75 13.33
N THR A 683 50.47 -7.45 14.41
CA THR A 683 51.38 -7.81 15.49
C THR A 683 50.90 -9.06 16.23
N THR A 684 51.81 -9.69 16.97
CA THR A 684 51.49 -10.80 17.87
C THR A 684 51.96 -10.45 19.28
N ILE A 685 51.07 -10.62 20.26
CA ILE A 685 51.31 -10.36 21.67
C ILE A 685 51.28 -11.70 22.42
N GLY A 686 52.33 -11.98 23.18
CA GLY A 686 52.39 -13.10 24.13
C GLY A 686 52.79 -12.67 25.54
N PRO A 687 52.93 -13.61 26.48
CA PRO A 687 53.22 -13.31 27.89
C PRO A 687 54.50 -12.49 28.09
N GLN A 688 55.52 -12.70 27.25
CA GLN A 688 56.79 -11.97 27.31
C GLN A 688 56.69 -10.49 26.96
N ASP A 689 55.63 -10.07 26.28
CA ASP A 689 55.43 -8.69 25.82
C ASP A 689 54.73 -7.82 26.89
N LEU A 690 54.17 -8.45 27.92
CA LEU A 690 53.48 -7.76 29.01
C LEU A 690 54.46 -7.13 30.00
N GLN A 691 54.18 -5.90 30.42
CA GLN A 691 54.79 -5.21 31.56
C GLN A 691 53.72 -5.00 32.62
N ASP A 692 53.92 -5.58 33.81
CA ASP A 692 52.94 -5.58 34.91
C ASP A 692 51.53 -6.04 34.47
N GLY A 693 51.47 -7.03 33.56
CA GLY A 693 50.21 -7.59 33.03
C GLY A 693 49.61 -6.80 31.86
N GLN A 694 50.27 -5.74 31.37
CA GLN A 694 49.73 -4.86 30.33
C GLN A 694 50.72 -4.65 29.18
N VAL A 695 50.20 -4.44 27.97
CA VAL A 695 50.97 -3.94 26.82
C VAL A 695 50.13 -2.92 26.04
N THR A 696 50.79 -1.94 25.43
CA THR A 696 50.15 -0.99 24.51
C THR A 696 50.85 -1.04 23.17
N VAL A 697 50.09 -1.19 22.08
CA VAL A 697 50.59 -1.23 20.71
C VAL A 697 49.87 -0.20 19.84
N SER A 698 50.61 0.44 18.94
CA SER A 698 50.01 1.31 17.92
C SER A 698 49.60 0.46 16.71
N VAL A 699 48.34 0.59 16.30
CA VAL A 699 47.78 -0.12 15.14
C VAL A 699 47.37 0.92 14.11
N GLU A 700 47.80 0.76 12.86
CA GLU A 700 47.29 1.56 11.73
C GLU A 700 46.15 0.76 11.08
N PRO A 701 44.87 1.08 11.36
CA PRO A 701 43.76 0.26 10.90
C PRO A 701 43.53 0.44 9.40
N GLY A 702 43.48 -0.67 8.66
CA GLY A 702 43.03 -0.71 7.26
C GLY A 702 41.50 -0.70 7.11
N GLY A 703 40.77 -0.78 8.23
CA GLY A 703 39.33 -0.92 8.31
C GLY A 703 38.93 -1.34 9.73
N GLU A 704 38.46 -2.57 9.90
CA GLU A 704 38.20 -3.17 11.22
C GLU A 704 39.51 -3.67 11.88
N VAL A 705 39.51 -3.71 13.22
CA VAL A 705 40.57 -4.32 14.03
C VAL A 705 39.97 -5.45 14.86
N ALA A 706 40.51 -6.65 14.67
CA ALA A 706 40.12 -7.85 15.39
C ALA A 706 41.34 -8.52 16.03
N VAL A 707 41.11 -9.33 17.04
CA VAL A 707 42.14 -10.09 17.75
C VAL A 707 41.80 -11.57 17.70
N GLN A 708 42.66 -12.36 17.04
CA GLN A 708 42.61 -13.81 17.16
C GLN A 708 43.35 -14.21 18.44
N ALA A 709 42.58 -14.59 19.46
CA ALA A 709 43.09 -14.96 20.77
C ALA A 709 43.19 -16.49 20.88
N THR A 710 44.36 -17.00 21.24
CA THR A 710 44.58 -18.40 21.64
C THR A 710 44.96 -18.43 23.11
N THR A 711 44.20 -19.17 23.92
CA THR A 711 44.32 -19.18 25.39
C THR A 711 44.19 -20.60 25.94
N GLU A 712 44.83 -20.87 27.08
CA GLU A 712 44.66 -22.09 27.86
C GLU A 712 44.46 -21.74 29.35
N GLY A 713 43.59 -22.48 30.04
CA GLY A 713 43.33 -22.27 31.47
C GLY A 713 42.35 -21.13 31.76
N LYS A 714 42.34 -20.65 33.01
CA LYS A 714 41.43 -19.60 33.47
C LYS A 714 42.10 -18.25 33.32
N GLY A 715 41.47 -17.32 32.62
CA GLY A 715 41.96 -15.96 32.50
C GLY A 715 40.97 -15.01 31.82
N ARG A 716 41.30 -13.73 31.86
CA ARG A 716 40.55 -12.68 31.15
C ARG A 716 41.50 -11.62 30.58
N ILE A 717 41.08 -11.01 29.48
CA ILE A 717 41.85 -10.03 28.73
C ILE A 717 40.97 -8.80 28.55
N ARG A 718 41.48 -7.62 28.92
CA ARG A 718 40.82 -6.34 28.67
C ARG A 718 41.43 -5.68 27.45
N PHE A 719 40.58 -5.29 26.50
CA PHE A 719 40.98 -4.52 25.32
C PHE A 719 40.49 -3.08 25.47
N LEU A 720 41.42 -2.13 25.34
CA LEU A 720 41.16 -0.70 25.36
C LEU A 720 41.67 -0.05 24.08
N VAL A 721 40.82 0.66 23.36
CA VAL A 721 41.13 1.42 22.15
C VAL A 721 41.17 2.90 22.51
N ASP A 722 42.31 3.55 22.33
CA ASP A 722 42.56 4.95 22.72
C ASP A 722 42.17 5.22 24.19
N GLY A 723 42.38 4.22 25.06
CA GLY A 723 42.05 4.27 26.48
C GLY A 723 40.57 4.09 26.83
N GLN A 724 39.71 3.80 25.85
CA GLN A 724 38.29 3.45 26.05
C GLN A 724 38.08 1.94 25.87
N PRO A 725 37.07 1.32 26.52
CA PRO A 725 36.69 -0.06 26.23
C PRO A 725 36.52 -0.32 24.73
N ALA A 726 36.99 -1.47 24.26
CA ALA A 726 36.80 -1.91 22.89
C ALA A 726 35.32 -1.91 22.48
N ASP A 727 35.03 -1.49 21.25
CA ASP A 727 33.66 -1.29 20.76
C ASP A 727 32.85 -2.60 20.80
N GLY A 728 33.47 -3.75 20.52
CA GLY A 728 32.81 -5.06 20.58
C GLY A 728 32.60 -5.60 22.00
N LEU A 729 33.14 -4.93 23.03
CA LEU A 729 33.17 -5.39 24.43
C LEU A 729 32.74 -4.29 25.41
N TRP A 730 32.02 -3.28 24.95
CA TRP A 730 31.64 -2.12 25.77
C TRP A 730 30.82 -2.52 27.01
N ALA A 731 29.95 -3.54 26.88
CA ALA A 731 29.10 -4.02 27.96
C ALA A 731 29.86 -4.73 29.08
N SER A 732 31.05 -5.25 28.78
CA SER A 732 31.95 -5.87 29.74
C SER A 732 33.10 -4.95 30.14
N ASP A 733 32.99 -3.64 29.90
CA ASP A 733 34.08 -2.66 30.17
C ASP A 733 35.41 -3.05 29.47
N GLY A 734 35.30 -3.70 28.30
CA GLY A 734 36.42 -4.15 27.49
C GLY A 734 36.94 -5.55 27.85
N TRP A 735 36.35 -6.24 28.83
CA TRP A 735 36.80 -7.56 29.27
C TRP A 735 36.29 -8.70 28.38
N TRP A 736 37.17 -9.64 28.09
CA TRP A 736 36.89 -10.87 27.37
C TRP A 736 37.51 -12.07 28.08
N SER A 737 36.86 -13.23 28.02
CA SER A 737 37.39 -14.51 28.51
C SER A 737 36.93 -15.63 27.57
N SER A 738 37.70 -16.71 27.49
CA SER A 738 37.32 -17.92 26.78
C SER A 738 36.21 -18.70 27.50
N TRP A 739 36.00 -18.42 28.79
CA TRP A 739 35.04 -19.08 29.66
C TRP A 739 35.18 -20.61 29.71
N THR A 740 36.38 -21.12 29.42
CA THR A 740 36.71 -22.55 29.48
C THR A 740 38.15 -22.74 29.94
N VAL A 741 38.45 -23.88 30.56
CA VAL A 741 39.85 -24.27 30.86
C VAL A 741 40.55 -24.93 29.68
N GLN A 742 39.82 -25.30 28.62
CA GLN A 742 40.38 -26.00 27.47
C GLN A 742 41.25 -25.06 26.62
N PRO A 743 42.30 -25.58 25.95
CA PRO A 743 43.09 -24.79 25.02
C PRO A 743 42.27 -24.49 23.76
N VAL A 744 41.98 -23.21 23.53
CA VAL A 744 41.06 -22.76 22.49
C VAL A 744 41.55 -21.53 21.75
N THR A 745 40.99 -21.30 20.56
CA THR A 745 41.16 -20.11 19.75
C THR A 745 39.80 -19.46 19.47
N SER A 746 39.76 -18.13 19.47
CA SER A 746 38.59 -17.32 19.12
C SER A 746 39.01 -16.06 18.37
N VAL A 747 38.05 -15.40 17.72
CA VAL A 747 38.25 -14.06 17.14
C VAL A 747 37.38 -13.06 17.91
N VAL A 748 37.97 -11.93 18.27
CA VAL A 748 37.34 -10.86 19.04
C VAL A 748 37.40 -9.57 18.22
N SER A 749 36.24 -9.02 17.85
CA SER A 749 36.21 -7.68 17.23
C SER A 749 36.49 -6.61 18.30
N VAL A 750 37.48 -5.75 18.06
CA VAL A 750 37.99 -4.78 19.03
C VAL A 750 37.62 -3.35 18.65
N ALA A 751 37.67 -3.01 17.36
CA ALA A 751 37.27 -1.69 16.87
C ALA A 751 36.74 -1.77 15.45
N HIS A 752 35.65 -1.05 15.17
CA HIS A 752 35.09 -0.95 13.83
C HIS A 752 35.07 0.52 13.37
N PHE A 753 35.65 0.79 12.20
CA PHE A 753 35.74 2.16 11.67
C PHE A 753 35.04 2.26 10.31
N LEU A 754 33.95 3.05 10.25
CA LEU A 754 33.29 3.40 8.99
C LEU A 754 34.16 4.27 8.06
N THR A 755 35.22 4.87 8.59
CA THR A 755 36.20 5.65 7.84
C THR A 755 37.62 5.35 8.34
N PRO A 756 38.61 5.14 7.45
CA PRO A 756 39.98 4.85 7.86
C PRO A 756 40.54 5.92 8.81
N ARG A 757 41.11 5.49 9.94
CA ARG A 757 41.85 6.35 10.88
C ARG A 757 43.36 6.14 10.70
N SER A 758 44.16 7.16 11.00
CA SER A 758 45.61 7.11 10.78
C SER A 758 46.34 6.16 11.72
N THR A 759 45.97 6.12 13.01
CA THR A 759 46.55 5.22 14.02
C THR A 759 45.63 5.16 15.24
N ILE A 760 45.52 4.01 15.87
CA ILE A 760 44.87 3.82 17.18
C ILE A 760 45.87 3.23 18.19
N GLU A 761 45.68 3.50 19.47
CA GLU A 761 46.41 2.86 20.55
C GLU A 761 45.59 1.71 21.14
N LEU A 762 46.00 0.47 20.88
CA LEU A 762 45.41 -0.72 21.49
C LEU A 762 46.18 -1.09 22.75
N THR A 763 45.54 -0.94 23.91
CA THR A 763 46.05 -1.42 25.19
C THR A 763 45.39 -2.74 25.54
N VAL A 764 46.20 -3.74 25.87
CA VAL A 764 45.78 -5.08 26.29
C VAL A 764 46.22 -5.29 27.73
N VAL A 765 45.29 -5.65 28.62
CA VAL A 765 45.56 -6.04 30.00
C VAL A 765 45.18 -7.50 30.16
N VAL A 766 46.05 -8.33 30.73
CA VAL A 766 45.82 -9.77 30.91
C VAL A 766 45.84 -10.12 32.39
N GLU A 767 44.82 -10.85 32.83
CA GLU A 767 44.71 -11.39 34.19
C GLU A 767 44.58 -12.93 34.13
N ASP A 768 45.26 -13.60 35.05
CA ASP A 768 45.27 -15.05 35.33
C ASP A 768 45.72 -16.01 34.19
N TYR A 769 45.77 -15.59 32.92
CA TYR A 769 46.35 -16.42 31.85
C TYR A 769 47.87 -16.55 31.98
N GLU A 770 48.35 -17.77 32.17
CA GLU A 770 49.79 -18.09 32.18
C GLU A 770 50.34 -18.22 30.74
N ASP A 771 49.57 -18.81 29.83
CA ASP A 771 49.92 -19.02 28.42
C ASP A 771 48.81 -18.50 27.49
N PHE A 772 49.18 -17.60 26.58
CA PHE A 772 48.27 -17.06 25.56
C PHE A 772 49.05 -16.56 24.32
N SER A 773 48.33 -16.36 23.21
CA SER A 773 48.83 -15.67 22.02
C SER A 773 47.71 -14.87 21.38
N LEU A 774 47.94 -13.57 21.19
CA LEU A 774 47.00 -12.66 20.54
C LEU A 774 47.58 -12.22 19.21
N GLN A 775 46.93 -12.55 18.10
CA GLN A 775 47.27 -12.00 16.80
C GLN A 775 46.33 -10.82 16.54
N VAL A 776 46.88 -9.61 16.56
CA VAL A 776 46.14 -8.38 16.25
C VAL A 776 46.09 -8.26 14.73
N GLN A 777 44.89 -8.20 14.18
CA GLN A 777 44.60 -8.26 12.76
C GLN A 777 43.81 -7.03 12.32
N THR A 778 44.04 -6.57 11.09
CA THR A 778 43.26 -5.51 10.47
C THR A 778 42.90 -5.85 9.03
N GLY A 779 41.69 -5.47 8.61
CA GLY A 779 41.19 -5.74 7.27
C GLY A 779 40.03 -4.82 6.92
N ASP A 780 39.70 -4.72 5.63
CA ASP A 780 38.54 -3.98 5.16
C ASP A 780 37.29 -4.86 5.24
N PRO A 781 36.25 -4.48 6.03
CA PRO A 781 35.01 -5.24 6.12
C PRO A 781 34.17 -5.16 4.83
N SER A 782 34.61 -4.44 3.79
CA SER A 782 33.88 -4.21 2.53
C SER A 782 33.46 -5.45 1.73
N TRP A 783 33.91 -6.66 2.11
CA TRP A 783 33.36 -7.92 1.59
C TRP A 783 31.97 -8.27 2.15
N LEU A 784 31.44 -7.47 3.10
CA LEU A 784 30.08 -7.56 3.66
C LEU A 784 29.10 -6.50 3.10
N SER A 785 29.53 -5.70 2.13
CA SER A 785 28.57 -4.95 1.31
C SER A 785 28.18 -5.78 0.09
N PRO A 786 26.91 -6.22 -0.04
CA PRO A 786 26.37 -6.50 -1.36
C PRO A 786 26.45 -5.25 -2.25
#